data_AF-A0A358KIC0-F1
#
_entry.id   AF-A0A358KIC0-F1
#
_cell.length_a   1.000
_cell.length_b   1.000
_cell.length_c   1.000
_cell.angle_alpha   90.00
_cell.angle_beta   90.00
_cell.angle_gamma   90.00
#
_symmetry.space_group_name_H-M   'P 1'
#
loop_
_entity.id
_entity.type
_entity.pdbx_description
1 polymer ?
#
loop_
_entity_poly.entity_id
_entity_poly.type
_entity_poly.pdbx_seq_one_letter_code
_entity_poly.pdbx_strand_id
1 'polypeptide(L)'
;MRFLLCTLFVPLVLGQALLAQPVDGRNKPSGKKAPVESPDLARYALFENTAPRPEATSPVDTQLPLKVEPGMSIALIGNTLLDRSQDFGYLETLIQQAYPAHRLTVRNLAWSADSLHHQPRPANFADTDQHLVFVKADIIFAAYGFNESFAGPDGLGEFKAKLTEFVQAAKAKAFNGKRGPQLVLLSPIASENITGVDAAKNNKNIRLYTRAMSEVAKAQQVGFINVFDATIKAMRPTGIDLTFNGCHLNDAGYRLFGRLVFDAAFDKPAPVVNEEIRAAVLEKNKQFFRRFRPVNTFYYTGGRNRSYGYLDFLPAMRNFDIMTANRDQRIWDIAAGKQVSVKIDDSNVPPLPATKQSRGANRLLSPEAELGEFEVDPRFNVTLFASETDFPELACPIQMRWDSRGRLWVSCSTTYPHVYPGNEPNDKLVILEDTDGDGRADKTSVFADDLHIPLSFEFGDGGVYVSEEPHFTFLKDTDGDGRADFREKVLTGFGCEDSHHALHDFTWTPDGDLIFREGIFHHSQVETPYGPVRQRDSGWFRFEPRSHRLTAFGTHMSTNPWGVTFDDWGQHMASYPIYAQAFHALDPAYPDQHPRPVGLHAYSGTCGQEFVDFPNWPEEMQGGFVKVRYKPTNRVEFHRWNESDFGFTEEYVGNIVFSKNLSFIPVDLRYGPDGAMYVCDWYNPVKGHAQYSLRDERRDRVSGRIFRIMPKGAKPQQMPQIHGAPLGQLLDILKRPEYRYRYWAKRELRDRDPAKTKAALDVWVAKLDPADPRHRHHQIEAIWLYRGIGAVNTKLLAELLECDNHHARAAAAHQFRYWHAHFKNEEQILDRLAGDPSTLVRMETAIATSYIGTPWALEALVKILNQPNIGHLSYAINAALGSRTIKPLWSGNADATAKHPGIGKFIAAFTLRQKMSPKKRYSARDAEFDNRKGLKVVKIAAVKERMLFDVTRFEVKAGQPVRIDFTNPDATAHNIVIVAPGAEAEIGEAANEMAKDPKEAQRGQYVPKSKKVLHATRMVAPLSAESLRFIAPKEPGEYPYLCTFPGHWIIMKGTMVVK
;
A
#
# COMPACT_ATOMS: atom_id res chain seq x y z
N MET A 1 27.33 -74.49 -26.09
CA MET A 1 26.26 -74.34 -27.09
C MET A 1 25.81 -72.88 -27.10
N ARG A 2 26.04 -72.15 -28.21
CA ARG A 2 25.42 -70.91 -28.77
C ARG A 2 24.83 -69.83 -27.81
N PHE A 3 25.41 -68.61 -27.75
CA PHE A 3 25.01 -67.32 -28.41
C PHE A 3 23.60 -66.81 -28.01
N LEU A 4 23.23 -65.53 -27.81
CA LEU A 4 23.79 -64.17 -27.62
C LEU A 4 22.56 -63.20 -27.52
N LEU A 5 22.65 -62.12 -26.73
CA LEU A 5 21.88 -60.84 -26.74
C LEU A 5 20.34 -60.80 -27.01
N CYS A 6 19.56 -60.13 -26.13
CA CYS A 6 18.77 -58.91 -26.49
C CYS A 6 17.98 -58.28 -25.32
N THR A 7 18.15 -56.97 -25.22
CA THR A 7 17.42 -55.87 -24.55
C THR A 7 15.89 -55.98 -24.43
N LEU A 8 15.35 -55.55 -23.28
CA LEU A 8 13.96 -55.06 -23.15
C LEU A 8 13.91 -53.78 -22.31
N PHE A 9 13.17 -52.82 -22.85
CA PHE A 9 13.02 -51.41 -22.46
C PHE A 9 12.48 -51.19 -21.04
N VAL A 10 13.07 -50.24 -20.32
CA VAL A 10 12.48 -49.58 -19.14
C VAL A 10 11.71 -48.35 -19.64
N PRO A 11 10.38 -48.24 -19.43
CA PRO A 11 9.70 -46.96 -19.62
C PRO A 11 9.91 -46.09 -18.38
N LEU A 12 10.61 -44.98 -18.57
CA LEU A 12 10.73 -43.87 -17.63
C LEU A 12 9.34 -43.25 -17.41
N VAL A 13 8.65 -43.64 -16.34
CA VAL A 13 7.38 -43.01 -15.93
C VAL A 13 7.73 -41.70 -15.21
N LEU A 14 7.70 -40.59 -15.94
CA LEU A 14 7.59 -39.25 -15.38
C LEU A 14 6.20 -39.11 -14.74
N GLY A 15 6.09 -39.46 -13.46
CA GLY A 15 4.88 -39.26 -12.67
C GLY A 15 4.57 -37.77 -12.52
N GLN A 16 3.51 -37.30 -13.17
CA GLN A 16 2.76 -36.15 -12.66
C GLN A 16 2.07 -36.62 -11.37
N ALA A 17 2.63 -36.25 -10.22
CA ALA A 17 1.98 -36.48 -8.93
C ALA A 17 0.62 -35.76 -8.93
N LEU A 18 -0.47 -36.52 -8.79
CA LEU A 18 -1.74 -35.97 -8.32
C LEU A 18 -1.50 -35.49 -6.88
N LEU A 19 -1.24 -34.19 -6.72
CA LEU A 19 -1.10 -33.55 -5.42
C LEU A 19 -2.40 -33.75 -4.63
N ALA A 20 -2.28 -34.19 -3.37
CA ALA A 20 -3.41 -34.30 -2.46
C ALA A 20 -4.08 -32.91 -2.31
N GLN A 21 -5.42 -32.85 -2.35
CA GLN A 21 -6.11 -31.58 -2.18
C GLN A 21 -6.01 -31.08 -0.73
N PRO A 22 -5.75 -29.77 -0.50
CA PRO A 22 -5.71 -29.22 0.84
C PRO A 22 -7.02 -29.42 1.61
N VAL A 23 -6.93 -29.61 2.93
CA VAL A 23 -8.11 -29.75 3.78
C VAL A 23 -8.76 -28.37 3.99
N ASP A 24 -9.84 -28.09 3.25
CA ASP A 24 -10.54 -26.80 3.28
C ASP A 24 -11.80 -26.81 4.16
N GLY A 25 -11.76 -26.08 5.28
CA GLY A 25 -12.91 -25.83 6.15
C GLY A 25 -13.90 -24.80 5.61
N ARG A 26 -13.49 -23.96 4.65
CA ARG A 26 -14.25 -22.79 4.16
C ARG A 26 -15.58 -23.14 3.49
N ASN A 27 -15.69 -24.33 2.90
CA ASN A 27 -16.86 -24.77 2.15
C ASN A 27 -17.80 -25.67 2.96
N LYS A 28 -17.49 -25.90 4.24
CA LYS A 28 -18.35 -26.67 5.16
C LYS A 28 -19.25 -25.72 5.96
N PRO A 29 -20.57 -25.93 6.03
CA PRO A 29 -21.44 -25.19 6.94
C PRO A 29 -21.09 -25.47 8.40
N SER A 30 -21.25 -24.48 9.28
CA SER A 30 -20.97 -24.64 10.73
C SER A 30 -22.13 -25.24 11.53
N GLY A 31 -23.37 -25.18 11.01
CA GLY A 31 -24.59 -25.54 11.74
C GLY A 31 -25.07 -24.54 12.80
N LYS A 32 -24.33 -23.46 13.12
CA LYS A 32 -24.74 -22.45 14.12
C LYS A 32 -25.65 -21.36 13.51
N LYS A 33 -26.77 -21.04 14.17
CA LYS A 33 -27.67 -19.95 13.77
C LYS A 33 -27.06 -18.58 14.05
N ALA A 34 -27.41 -17.59 13.23
CA ALA A 34 -27.04 -16.20 13.48
C ALA A 34 -27.82 -15.65 14.70
N PRO A 35 -27.21 -14.79 15.53
CA PRO A 35 -27.95 -14.03 16.55
C PRO A 35 -29.03 -13.16 15.89
N VAL A 36 -30.10 -12.86 16.63
CA VAL A 36 -31.15 -11.93 16.19
C VAL A 36 -30.62 -10.50 16.27
N GLU A 37 -30.81 -9.72 15.21
CA GLU A 37 -30.48 -8.30 15.16
C GLU A 37 -31.42 -7.51 16.10
N SER A 38 -30.86 -6.61 16.92
CA SER A 38 -31.63 -5.74 17.82
C SER A 38 -31.87 -4.38 17.14
N PRO A 39 -33.12 -4.01 16.83
CA PRO A 39 -33.41 -2.71 16.20
C PRO A 39 -32.80 -1.51 16.94
N ASP A 40 -32.64 -1.60 18.26
CA ASP A 40 -32.07 -0.54 19.10
C ASP A 40 -30.61 -0.21 18.78
N LEU A 41 -29.83 -1.15 18.25
CA LEU A 41 -28.42 -0.91 17.91
C LEU A 41 -28.25 0.00 16.70
N ALA A 42 -29.27 0.15 15.85
CA ALA A 42 -29.23 0.99 14.65
C ALA A 42 -28.96 2.46 14.99
N ARG A 43 -29.34 2.93 16.19
CA ARG A 43 -29.12 4.32 16.63
C ARG A 43 -27.65 4.70 16.85
N TYR A 44 -26.77 3.71 16.97
CA TYR A 44 -25.32 3.93 17.09
C TYR A 44 -24.60 3.94 15.73
N ALA A 45 -25.34 3.75 14.63
CA ALA A 45 -24.81 3.91 13.30
C ALA A 45 -24.67 5.39 12.92
N LEU A 46 -23.51 5.78 12.41
CA LEU A 46 -23.25 7.08 11.81
C LEU A 46 -22.94 6.89 10.32
N PHE A 47 -24.00 6.64 9.55
CA PHE A 47 -23.91 6.50 8.10
C PHE A 47 -24.34 7.79 7.41
N GLU A 48 -23.62 8.19 6.37
CA GLU A 48 -23.91 9.41 5.59
C GLU A 48 -25.38 9.50 5.17
N ASN A 49 -25.95 8.37 4.74
CA ASN A 49 -27.32 8.32 4.22
C ASN A 49 -28.42 8.36 5.30
N THR A 50 -28.10 8.05 6.56
CA THR A 50 -29.13 7.89 7.61
C THR A 50 -28.86 8.67 8.89
N ALA A 51 -27.65 9.18 9.10
CA ALA A 51 -27.31 9.93 10.30
C ALA A 51 -28.06 11.28 10.30
N PRO A 52 -28.53 11.75 11.47
CA PRO A 52 -29.26 13.00 11.58
C PRO A 52 -28.47 14.19 11.03
N ARG A 53 -29.16 15.07 10.30
CA ARG A 53 -28.62 16.35 9.81
C ARG A 53 -29.11 17.49 10.71
N PRO A 54 -28.34 18.58 10.84
CA PRO A 54 -28.76 19.71 11.66
C PRO A 54 -29.96 20.40 11.02
N GLU A 55 -30.89 20.87 11.85
CA GLU A 55 -31.95 21.77 11.40
C GLU A 55 -31.39 23.17 11.12
N ALA A 56 -32.03 23.90 10.21
CA ALA A 56 -31.70 25.29 9.97
C ALA A 56 -32.10 26.15 11.19
N THR A 57 -31.29 27.15 11.51
CA THR A 57 -31.54 28.05 12.63
C THR A 57 -30.99 29.45 12.34
N SER A 58 -31.36 30.41 13.17
CA SER A 58 -30.80 31.76 13.07
C SER A 58 -29.31 31.74 13.46
N PRO A 59 -28.43 32.38 12.68
CA PRO A 59 -27.01 32.48 13.01
C PRO A 59 -26.77 33.08 14.40
N VAL A 60 -25.79 32.53 15.12
CA VAL A 60 -25.34 33.05 16.42
C VAL A 60 -24.03 33.80 16.26
N ASP A 61 -24.03 35.09 16.58
CA ASP A 61 -22.80 35.88 16.63
C ASP A 61 -21.91 35.44 17.79
N THR A 62 -20.63 35.25 17.50
CA THR A 62 -19.65 34.79 18.48
C THR A 62 -18.70 35.91 18.82
N GLN A 63 -18.62 36.27 20.10
CA GLN A 63 -17.65 37.20 20.65
C GLN A 63 -16.73 36.46 21.61
N LEU A 64 -15.46 36.87 21.67
CA LEU A 64 -14.51 36.39 22.67
C LEU A 64 -14.46 37.40 23.82
N PRO A 65 -14.41 36.97 25.10
CA PRO A 65 -14.38 35.56 25.55
C PRO A 65 -15.73 34.85 25.36
N LEU A 66 -15.67 33.53 25.18
CA LEU A 66 -16.83 32.65 24.93
C LEU A 66 -17.77 32.58 26.14
N LYS A 67 -19.07 32.48 25.86
CA LYS A 67 -20.08 32.19 26.89
C LYS A 67 -20.15 30.68 27.11
N VAL A 68 -19.79 30.23 28.30
CA VAL A 68 -19.77 28.81 28.67
C VAL A 68 -20.83 28.55 29.72
N GLU A 69 -21.75 27.63 29.45
CA GLU A 69 -22.83 27.23 30.34
C GLU A 69 -22.66 25.74 30.74
N PRO A 70 -23.21 25.31 31.89
CA PRO A 70 -23.19 23.92 32.27
C PRO A 70 -23.85 22.99 31.22
N GLY A 71 -23.19 21.88 30.91
CA GLY A 71 -23.65 20.85 29.99
C GLY A 71 -23.36 21.10 28.51
N MET A 72 -22.66 22.19 28.16
CA MET A 72 -22.28 22.46 26.77
C MET A 72 -21.29 21.44 26.20
N SER A 73 -21.38 21.23 24.89
CA SER A 73 -20.46 20.41 24.10
C SER A 73 -19.56 21.25 23.20
N ILE A 74 -18.27 20.94 23.19
CA ILE A 74 -17.24 21.60 22.39
C ILE A 74 -16.71 20.63 21.34
N ALA A 75 -16.74 21.03 20.08
CA ALA A 75 -16.19 20.26 18.97
C ALA A 75 -14.93 20.92 18.39
N LEU A 76 -13.91 20.12 18.10
CA LEU A 76 -12.71 20.53 17.36
C LEU A 76 -12.80 19.95 15.94
N ILE A 77 -12.71 20.80 14.90
CA ILE A 77 -12.76 20.38 13.49
C ILE A 77 -11.63 21.01 12.69
N GLY A 78 -11.26 20.39 11.57
CA GLY A 78 -10.27 20.92 10.65
C GLY A 78 -9.07 20.01 10.50
N ASN A 79 -7.91 20.61 10.28
CA ASN A 79 -6.71 19.91 9.81
C ASN A 79 -5.85 19.27 10.92
N THR A 80 -4.63 18.87 10.56
CA THR A 80 -3.71 18.09 11.40
C THR A 80 -3.33 18.77 12.71
N LEU A 81 -3.35 20.11 12.77
CA LEU A 81 -3.11 20.86 14.01
C LEU A 81 -4.06 20.40 15.13
N LEU A 82 -5.36 20.32 14.82
CA LEU A 82 -6.35 19.85 15.78
C LEU A 82 -6.42 18.34 15.85
N ASP A 83 -6.27 17.61 14.73
CA ASP A 83 -6.25 16.13 14.74
C ASP A 83 -5.22 15.61 15.74
N ARG A 84 -3.96 16.07 15.65
CA ARG A 84 -2.90 15.66 16.56
C ARG A 84 -3.06 16.17 17.99
N SER A 85 -3.82 17.24 18.23
CA SER A 85 -4.01 17.78 19.59
C SER A 85 -4.64 16.77 20.55
N GLN A 86 -5.35 15.76 20.03
CA GLN A 86 -5.95 14.70 20.84
C GLN A 86 -4.92 13.81 21.54
N ASP A 87 -3.71 13.70 20.97
CA ASP A 87 -2.59 12.95 21.53
C ASP A 87 -1.87 13.70 22.67
N PHE A 88 -2.18 15.00 22.86
CA PHE A 88 -1.55 15.84 23.87
C PHE A 88 -2.53 16.38 24.92
N GLY A 89 -3.81 16.58 24.59
CA GLY A 89 -4.89 16.84 25.56
C GLY A 89 -4.84 18.17 26.33
N TYR A 90 -3.88 19.08 26.04
CA TYR A 90 -3.67 20.29 26.82
C TYR A 90 -4.86 21.24 26.84
N LEU A 91 -5.46 21.56 25.67
CA LEU A 91 -6.57 22.53 25.60
C LEU A 91 -7.78 22.09 26.43
N GLU A 92 -8.21 20.83 26.29
CA GLU A 92 -9.33 20.29 27.05
C GLU A 92 -9.02 20.24 28.55
N THR A 93 -7.79 19.86 28.92
CA THR A 93 -7.36 19.84 30.32
C THR A 93 -7.56 21.21 30.97
N LEU A 94 -7.12 22.29 30.30
CA LEU A 94 -7.29 23.66 30.78
C LEU A 94 -8.78 24.05 30.90
N ILE A 95 -9.61 23.66 29.91
CA ILE A 95 -11.06 23.88 29.92
C ILE A 95 -11.71 23.21 31.14
N GLN A 96 -11.42 21.93 31.38
CA GLN A 96 -12.03 21.17 32.48
C GLN A 96 -11.59 21.72 33.84
N GLN A 97 -10.33 22.13 34.00
CA GLN A 97 -9.82 22.76 35.22
C GLN A 97 -10.46 24.12 35.51
N ALA A 98 -10.74 24.92 34.47
CA ALA A 98 -11.31 26.25 34.64
C ALA A 98 -12.82 26.24 34.89
N TYR A 99 -13.52 25.16 34.49
CA TYR A 99 -14.98 25.02 34.61
C TYR A 99 -15.39 23.69 35.28
N PRO A 100 -14.88 23.38 36.50
CA PRO A 100 -15.04 22.05 37.11
C PRO A 100 -16.49 21.67 37.43
N ALA A 101 -17.37 22.65 37.61
CA ALA A 101 -18.80 22.44 37.88
C ALA A 101 -19.67 22.35 36.60
N HIS A 102 -19.12 22.62 35.42
CA HIS A 102 -19.91 22.79 34.20
C HIS A 102 -20.17 21.48 33.45
N ARG A 103 -19.46 20.39 33.77
CA ARG A 103 -19.63 19.08 33.10
C ARG A 103 -19.59 19.20 31.57
N LEU A 104 -18.57 19.90 31.07
CA LEU A 104 -18.39 20.14 29.64
C LEU A 104 -17.93 18.86 28.96
N THR A 105 -18.40 18.63 27.74
CA THR A 105 -17.88 17.56 26.88
C THR A 105 -17.04 18.17 25.77
N VAL A 106 -15.90 17.55 25.44
CA VAL A 106 -15.06 17.97 24.31
C VAL A 106 -14.83 16.77 23.39
N ARG A 107 -15.02 16.97 22.09
CA ARG A 107 -14.88 15.95 21.05
C ARG A 107 -14.02 16.45 19.91
N ASN A 108 -13.00 15.67 19.57
CA ASN A 108 -12.14 15.96 18.44
C ASN A 108 -12.68 15.22 17.20
N LEU A 109 -13.09 15.99 16.21
CA LEU A 109 -13.62 15.54 14.93
C LEU A 109 -12.73 16.02 13.76
N ALA A 110 -11.53 16.52 14.07
CA ALA A 110 -10.56 16.92 13.06
C ALA A 110 -9.98 15.68 12.35
N TRP A 111 -9.45 15.90 11.15
CA TRP A 111 -8.87 14.85 10.32
C TRP A 111 -7.63 15.41 9.62
N SER A 112 -6.55 14.62 9.61
CA SER A 112 -5.29 15.02 8.99
C SER A 112 -5.46 15.56 7.57
N ALA A 113 -4.77 16.67 7.28
CA ALA A 113 -4.75 17.37 5.99
C ALA A 113 -6.13 17.81 5.44
N ASP A 114 -7.16 17.88 6.27
CA ASP A 114 -8.44 18.46 5.84
C ASP A 114 -8.27 19.91 5.36
N SER A 115 -9.09 20.25 4.36
CA SER A 115 -9.30 21.62 3.89
C SER A 115 -10.80 21.89 3.81
N LEU A 116 -11.20 23.14 3.62
CA LEU A 116 -12.61 23.54 3.65
C LEU A 116 -13.54 22.70 2.74
N HIS A 117 -13.06 22.27 1.56
CA HIS A 117 -13.87 21.49 0.60
C HIS A 117 -13.22 20.18 0.12
N HIS A 118 -12.03 19.83 0.61
CA HIS A 118 -11.44 18.51 0.36
C HIS A 118 -11.34 17.76 1.68
N GLN A 119 -12.34 16.90 1.89
CA GLN A 119 -12.50 16.04 3.05
C GLN A 119 -12.87 14.64 2.56
N PRO A 120 -11.99 13.93 1.83
CA PRO A 120 -12.26 12.56 1.46
C PRO A 120 -12.47 11.70 2.71
N ARG A 121 -13.49 10.84 2.63
CA ARG A 121 -13.94 9.97 3.70
C ARG A 121 -14.20 8.57 3.15
N PRO A 122 -14.20 7.55 4.03
CA PRO A 122 -14.68 6.23 3.65
C PRO A 122 -16.11 6.31 3.09
N ALA A 123 -16.46 5.38 2.20
CA ALA A 123 -17.79 5.34 1.60
C ALA A 123 -18.89 5.29 2.69
N ASN A 124 -19.93 6.13 2.52
CA ASN A 124 -21.10 6.23 3.42
C ASN A 124 -20.72 6.54 4.89
N PHE A 125 -19.54 7.11 5.13
CA PHE A 125 -19.14 7.68 6.41
C PHE A 125 -19.86 9.02 6.63
N ALA A 126 -20.47 9.21 7.80
CA ALA A 126 -21.18 10.45 8.10
C ALA A 126 -20.25 11.67 7.95
N ASP A 127 -20.78 12.76 7.39
CA ASP A 127 -19.99 13.97 7.19
C ASP A 127 -19.81 14.77 8.49
N THR A 128 -18.99 15.82 8.42
CA THR A 128 -18.66 16.68 9.57
C THR A 128 -19.92 17.26 10.23
N ASP A 129 -20.94 17.65 9.47
CA ASP A 129 -22.18 18.19 10.04
C ASP A 129 -22.95 17.14 10.84
N GLN A 130 -23.07 15.93 10.31
CA GLN A 130 -23.75 14.83 10.99
C GLN A 130 -23.02 14.41 12.28
N HIS A 131 -21.68 14.45 12.27
CA HIS A 131 -20.88 14.23 13.48
C HIS A 131 -21.03 15.37 14.50
N LEU A 132 -21.13 16.61 14.06
CA LEU A 132 -21.42 17.75 14.94
C LEU A 132 -22.80 17.63 15.60
N VAL A 133 -23.80 17.10 14.89
CA VAL A 133 -25.12 16.75 15.47
C VAL A 133 -24.99 15.64 16.49
N PHE A 134 -24.26 14.57 16.17
CA PHE A 134 -24.04 13.45 17.08
C PHE A 134 -23.43 13.88 18.42
N VAL A 135 -22.44 14.78 18.39
CA VAL A 135 -21.81 15.32 19.61
C VAL A 135 -22.55 16.51 20.22
N LYS A 136 -23.65 16.97 19.59
CA LYS A 136 -24.49 18.10 20.02
C LYS A 136 -23.70 19.40 20.20
N ALA A 137 -22.86 19.76 19.24
CA ALA A 137 -21.92 20.87 19.38
C ALA A 137 -22.60 22.22 19.70
N ASP A 138 -22.18 22.85 20.80
CA ASP A 138 -22.54 24.22 21.19
C ASP A 138 -21.44 25.23 20.83
N ILE A 139 -20.18 24.80 20.91
CA ILE A 139 -18.99 25.58 20.58
C ILE A 139 -18.17 24.79 19.56
N ILE A 140 -17.70 25.46 18.52
CA ILE A 140 -16.85 24.84 17.48
C ILE A 140 -15.56 25.63 17.36
N PHE A 141 -14.42 24.96 17.54
CA PHE A 141 -13.11 25.45 17.13
C PHE A 141 -12.73 24.83 15.78
N ALA A 142 -12.48 25.68 14.79
CA ALA A 142 -12.17 25.26 13.42
C ALA A 142 -10.77 25.73 12.99
N ALA A 143 -9.89 24.80 12.63
CA ALA A 143 -8.53 25.08 12.14
C ALA A 143 -8.39 24.74 10.64
N TYR A 144 -8.24 25.78 9.82
CA TYR A 144 -8.03 25.70 8.37
C TYR A 144 -6.98 26.72 7.93
N GLY A 145 -6.60 26.72 6.65
CA GLY A 145 -5.72 27.72 6.04
C GLY A 145 -4.26 27.28 5.90
N PHE A 146 -3.79 26.26 6.63
CA PHE A 146 -2.44 25.73 6.45
C PHE A 146 -2.32 25.01 5.11
N ASN A 147 -3.19 24.02 4.86
CA ASN A 147 -3.16 23.24 3.61
C ASN A 147 -3.42 24.12 2.40
N GLU A 148 -4.31 25.10 2.52
CA GLU A 148 -4.66 26.04 1.47
C GLU A 148 -3.54 27.04 1.17
N SER A 149 -2.66 27.34 2.15
CA SER A 149 -1.56 28.30 1.98
C SER A 149 -0.53 27.89 0.92
N PHE A 150 -0.44 26.60 0.59
CA PHE A 150 0.47 26.10 -0.44
C PHE A 150 0.05 26.49 -1.87
N ALA A 151 -1.20 26.94 -2.07
CA ALA A 151 -1.63 27.55 -3.32
C ALA A 151 -1.07 28.98 -3.53
N GLY A 152 -0.41 29.54 -2.51
CA GLY A 152 0.20 30.87 -2.58
C GLY A 152 -0.83 32.00 -2.75
N PRO A 153 -0.39 33.19 -3.21
CA PRO A 153 -1.28 34.33 -3.41
C PRO A 153 -2.44 34.06 -4.37
N ASP A 154 -2.24 33.20 -5.38
CA ASP A 154 -3.23 32.91 -6.42
C ASP A 154 -4.47 32.18 -5.85
N GLY A 155 -4.28 31.34 -4.82
CA GLY A 155 -5.37 30.63 -4.15
C GLY A 155 -6.15 31.47 -3.10
N LEU A 156 -5.69 32.68 -2.79
CA LEU A 156 -6.22 33.46 -1.66
C LEU A 156 -7.68 33.91 -1.88
N GLY A 157 -8.04 34.27 -3.11
CA GLY A 157 -9.41 34.71 -3.44
C GLY A 157 -10.42 33.58 -3.25
N GLU A 158 -10.11 32.40 -3.79
CA GLU A 158 -10.94 31.21 -3.65
C GLU A 158 -11.06 30.77 -2.18
N PHE A 159 -9.95 30.82 -1.42
CA PHE A 159 -9.97 30.51 0.01
C PHE A 159 -10.90 31.42 0.80
N LYS A 160 -10.87 32.74 0.58
CA LYS A 160 -11.78 33.69 1.24
C LYS A 160 -13.24 33.38 0.96
N ALA A 161 -13.58 33.08 -0.29
CA ALA A 161 -14.94 32.74 -0.69
C ALA A 161 -15.42 31.46 0.01
N LYS A 162 -14.63 30.39 -0.07
CA LYS A 162 -14.90 29.09 0.55
C LYS A 162 -15.04 29.17 2.08
N LEU A 163 -14.15 29.94 2.73
CA LEU A 163 -14.22 30.13 4.18
C LEU A 163 -15.48 30.89 4.58
N THR A 164 -15.88 31.89 3.79
CA THR A 164 -17.11 32.64 4.02
C THR A 164 -18.33 31.74 3.92
N GLU A 165 -18.41 30.92 2.86
CA GLU A 165 -19.48 29.93 2.66
C GLU A 165 -19.57 28.94 3.84
N PHE A 166 -18.42 28.37 4.24
CA PHE A 166 -18.34 27.47 5.38
C PHE A 166 -18.86 28.11 6.66
N VAL A 167 -18.41 29.33 7.00
CA VAL A 167 -18.82 30.04 8.22
C VAL A 167 -20.32 30.35 8.20
N GLN A 168 -20.84 30.83 7.07
CA GLN A 168 -22.27 31.13 6.91
C GLN A 168 -23.12 29.86 7.10
N ALA A 169 -22.71 28.77 6.45
CA ALA A 169 -23.40 27.50 6.57
C ALA A 169 -23.35 26.94 8.00
N ALA A 170 -22.20 26.98 8.67
CA ALA A 170 -22.03 26.42 10.01
C ALA A 170 -22.84 27.18 11.08
N LYS A 171 -22.85 28.52 11.06
CA LYS A 171 -23.63 29.31 12.03
C LYS A 171 -25.14 29.11 11.90
N ALA A 172 -25.63 28.83 10.69
CA ALA A 172 -27.05 28.68 10.39
C ALA A 172 -27.59 27.26 10.68
N LYS A 173 -26.83 26.40 11.37
CA LYS A 173 -27.17 25.00 11.65
C LYS A 173 -27.26 24.74 13.16
N ALA A 174 -28.36 24.15 13.60
CA ALA A 174 -28.58 23.79 15.01
C ALA A 174 -28.00 22.40 15.32
N PHE A 175 -26.67 22.30 15.45
CA PHE A 175 -26.01 21.02 15.76
C PHE A 175 -26.42 20.43 17.12
N ASN A 176 -26.69 21.28 18.11
CA ASN A 176 -27.24 20.86 19.42
C ASN A 176 -28.77 20.62 19.41
N GLY A 177 -29.44 20.78 18.25
CA GLY A 177 -30.88 20.69 18.08
C GLY A 177 -31.68 21.90 18.60
N LYS A 178 -31.02 23.01 18.95
CA LYS A 178 -31.67 24.20 19.52
C LYS A 178 -31.29 25.51 18.83
N ARG A 179 -29.99 25.77 18.65
CA ARG A 179 -29.46 27.05 18.12
C ARG A 179 -28.13 26.86 17.39
N GLY A 180 -27.71 27.89 16.65
CA GLY A 180 -26.39 27.91 16.01
C GLY A 180 -25.25 27.84 17.03
N PRO A 181 -24.09 27.28 16.66
CA PRO A 181 -22.93 27.18 17.56
C PRO A 181 -22.24 28.53 17.75
N GLN A 182 -21.51 28.69 18.86
CA GLN A 182 -20.44 29.67 18.97
C GLN A 182 -19.24 29.18 18.14
N LEU A 183 -18.99 29.82 17.00
CA LEU A 183 -17.93 29.41 16.07
C LEU A 183 -16.68 30.25 16.28
N VAL A 184 -15.53 29.58 16.41
CA VAL A 184 -14.21 30.19 16.55
C VAL A 184 -13.27 29.65 15.48
N LEU A 185 -12.74 30.53 14.65
CA LEU A 185 -11.68 30.20 13.70
C LEU A 185 -10.31 30.32 14.38
N LEU A 186 -9.50 29.28 14.27
CA LEU A 186 -8.10 29.28 14.67
C LEU A 186 -7.25 29.50 13.43
N SER A 187 -6.36 30.49 13.46
CA SER A 187 -5.35 30.61 12.40
C SER A 187 -4.44 29.37 12.38
N PRO A 188 -3.73 29.11 11.27
CA PRO A 188 -2.58 28.21 11.31
C PRO A 188 -1.56 28.67 12.36
N ILE A 189 -0.72 27.75 12.82
CA ILE A 189 0.53 28.08 13.51
C ILE A 189 1.59 28.53 12.50
N ALA A 190 2.67 29.11 12.98
CA ALA A 190 3.86 29.31 12.16
C ALA A 190 4.57 27.97 11.89
N SER A 191 5.23 27.89 10.74
CA SER A 191 6.21 26.85 10.43
C SER A 191 7.59 27.26 10.95
N GLU A 192 8.34 26.29 11.43
CA GLU A 192 9.66 26.43 12.05
C GLU A 192 10.72 25.78 11.15
N ASN A 193 11.88 26.41 11.01
CA ASN A 193 13.00 25.78 10.33
C ASN A 193 13.69 24.83 11.30
N ILE A 194 13.74 23.56 10.94
CA ILE A 194 14.48 22.53 11.68
C ILE A 194 15.60 21.98 10.82
N THR A 195 16.47 21.17 11.41
CA THR A 195 17.57 20.52 10.66
C THR A 195 17.02 19.74 9.46
N GLY A 196 17.49 20.07 8.25
CA GLY A 196 17.09 19.39 7.01
C GLY A 196 15.75 19.82 6.41
N VAL A 197 14.97 20.69 7.07
CA VAL A 197 13.64 21.12 6.60
C VAL A 197 13.50 22.65 6.68
N ASP A 198 13.45 23.30 5.50
CA ASP A 198 13.14 24.73 5.37
C ASP A 198 11.62 24.97 5.29
N ALA A 199 10.90 24.70 6.39
CA ALA A 199 9.44 24.82 6.44
C ALA A 199 8.97 26.29 6.55
N ALA A 200 9.77 27.16 7.19
CA ALA A 200 9.44 28.56 7.43
C ALA A 200 9.26 29.38 6.15
N LYS A 201 9.74 28.91 4.99
CA LYS A 201 9.47 29.53 3.68
C LYS A 201 7.97 29.74 3.40
N ASN A 202 7.10 28.89 3.97
CA ASN A 202 5.65 28.98 3.79
C ASN A 202 5.00 30.04 4.71
N ASN A 203 5.71 30.56 5.72
CA ASN A 203 5.17 31.57 6.65
C ASN A 203 4.68 32.84 5.94
N LYS A 204 5.27 33.19 4.78
CA LYS A 204 4.79 34.30 3.94
C LYS A 204 3.34 34.08 3.46
N ASN A 205 3.01 32.85 3.05
CA ASN A 205 1.69 32.49 2.59
C ASN A 205 0.75 32.32 3.79
N ILE A 206 1.20 31.63 4.85
CA ILE A 206 0.40 31.46 6.06
C ILE A 206 -0.08 32.82 6.58
N ARG A 207 0.79 33.84 6.64
CA ARG A 207 0.40 35.20 7.04
C ARG A 207 -0.73 35.79 6.19
N LEU A 208 -0.71 35.59 4.87
CA LEU A 208 -1.78 36.05 3.98
C LEU A 208 -3.11 35.36 4.30
N TYR A 209 -3.08 34.06 4.53
CA TYR A 209 -4.25 33.25 4.83
C TYR A 209 -4.79 33.54 6.25
N THR A 210 -3.92 33.72 7.26
CA THR A 210 -4.27 34.21 8.60
C THR A 210 -5.02 35.53 8.52
N ARG A 211 -4.52 36.50 7.74
CA ARG A 211 -5.20 37.79 7.54
C ARG A 211 -6.56 37.61 6.88
N ALA A 212 -6.65 36.78 5.85
CA ALA A 212 -7.90 36.46 5.18
C ALA A 212 -8.93 35.85 6.14
N MET A 213 -8.52 34.94 7.01
CA MET A 213 -9.38 34.36 8.05
C MET A 213 -9.87 35.41 9.04
N SER A 214 -9.01 36.33 9.47
CA SER A 214 -9.39 37.44 10.35
C SER A 214 -10.43 38.36 9.71
N GLU A 215 -10.26 38.70 8.43
CA GLU A 215 -11.21 39.53 7.68
C GLU A 215 -12.57 38.84 7.54
N VAL A 216 -12.59 37.55 7.18
CA VAL A 216 -13.85 36.76 7.10
C VAL A 216 -14.50 36.64 8.47
N ALA A 217 -13.73 36.34 9.52
CA ALA A 217 -14.28 36.20 10.87
C ALA A 217 -14.96 37.48 11.36
N LYS A 218 -14.31 38.64 11.14
CA LYS A 218 -14.87 39.95 11.45
C LYS A 218 -16.15 40.22 10.66
N ALA A 219 -16.14 39.96 9.35
CA ALA A 219 -17.29 40.18 8.47
C ALA A 219 -18.48 39.27 8.82
N GLN A 220 -18.20 38.03 9.24
CA GLN A 220 -19.22 37.05 9.61
C GLN A 220 -19.54 37.03 11.12
N GLN A 221 -18.97 37.95 11.91
CA GLN A 221 -19.19 38.07 13.36
C GLN A 221 -18.99 36.75 14.11
N VAL A 222 -17.85 36.10 13.86
CA VAL A 222 -17.40 34.89 14.57
C VAL A 222 -16.09 35.13 15.32
N GLY A 223 -15.79 34.27 16.29
CA GLY A 223 -14.53 34.35 17.03
C GLY A 223 -13.33 34.08 16.10
N PHE A 224 -12.22 34.77 16.34
CA PHE A 224 -10.96 34.50 15.65
C PHE A 224 -9.79 34.56 16.64
N ILE A 225 -9.01 33.50 16.69
CA ILE A 225 -7.81 33.40 17.52
C ILE A 225 -6.60 33.26 16.59
N ASN A 226 -5.72 34.26 16.63
CA ASN A 226 -4.48 34.28 15.86
C ASN A 226 -3.36 33.63 16.67
N VAL A 227 -3.14 32.33 16.46
CA VAL A 227 -2.02 31.59 17.04
C VAL A 227 -0.73 31.73 16.22
N PHE A 228 -0.82 32.19 14.97
CA PHE A 228 0.35 32.36 14.08
C PHE A 228 1.34 33.38 14.66
N ASP A 229 0.88 34.58 15.03
CA ASP A 229 1.78 35.64 15.50
C ASP A 229 2.43 35.30 16.86
N ALA A 230 1.75 34.52 17.70
CA ALA A 230 2.31 34.03 18.96
C ALA A 230 3.36 32.94 18.72
N THR A 231 3.04 31.94 17.88
CA THR A 231 3.95 30.83 17.57
C THR A 231 5.18 31.29 16.81
N ILE A 232 5.07 32.19 15.83
CA ILE A 232 6.25 32.73 15.12
C ILE A 232 7.19 33.50 16.04
N LYS A 233 6.67 34.11 17.12
CA LYS A 233 7.50 34.79 18.13
C LYS A 233 8.20 33.78 19.04
N ALA A 234 7.53 32.68 19.38
CA ALA A 234 8.06 31.62 20.24
C ALA A 234 9.12 30.75 19.52
N MET A 235 8.94 30.48 18.22
CA MET A 235 9.85 29.70 17.36
C MET A 235 11.10 30.48 16.89
N ARG A 236 11.33 31.68 17.41
CA ARG A 236 12.61 32.42 17.22
C ARG A 236 13.73 31.66 17.93
N PRO A 237 15.02 31.86 17.58
CA PRO A 237 16.09 30.94 17.97
C PRO A 237 16.30 30.95 19.49
N THR A 238 15.57 30.08 20.17
CA THR A 238 15.60 29.85 21.61
C THR A 238 16.34 28.56 21.95
N GLY A 239 16.85 27.85 20.94
CA GLY A 239 17.56 26.57 21.09
C GLY A 239 16.64 25.37 21.37
N ILE A 240 15.32 25.55 21.36
CA ILE A 240 14.32 24.51 21.53
C ILE A 240 13.31 24.62 20.38
N ASP A 241 13.24 23.59 19.54
CA ASP A 241 12.24 23.50 18.49
C ASP A 241 10.86 23.21 19.12
N LEU A 242 9.82 23.90 18.67
CA LEU A 242 8.43 23.65 19.09
C LEU A 242 7.69 22.68 18.15
N THR A 243 8.32 22.34 17.03
CA THR A 243 7.86 21.35 16.06
C THR A 243 8.91 20.26 15.88
N PHE A 244 8.48 19.04 15.56
CA PHE A 244 9.43 17.95 15.30
C PHE A 244 9.81 17.82 13.82
N ASN A 245 8.98 18.35 12.91
CA ASN A 245 9.21 18.29 11.46
C ASN A 245 9.11 19.66 10.77
N GLY A 246 9.04 20.76 11.52
CA GLY A 246 8.87 22.12 11.02
C GLY A 246 7.43 22.60 10.84
N CYS A 247 6.41 21.74 10.90
CA CYS A 247 4.99 22.16 10.79
C CYS A 247 4.03 21.52 11.79
N HIS A 248 4.44 20.44 12.47
CA HIS A 248 3.64 19.79 13.50
C HIS A 248 4.27 19.98 14.87
N LEU A 249 3.48 20.45 15.82
CA LEU A 249 3.94 20.72 17.18
C LEU A 249 4.38 19.43 17.89
N ASN A 250 5.42 19.55 18.72
CA ASN A 250 5.79 18.55 19.73
C ASN A 250 5.03 18.83 21.05
N ASP A 251 5.37 18.13 22.14
CA ASP A 251 4.69 18.30 23.43
C ASP A 251 4.76 19.75 23.96
N ALA A 252 5.95 20.38 23.92
CA ALA A 252 6.13 21.77 24.33
C ALA A 252 5.31 22.73 23.44
N GLY A 253 5.29 22.47 22.13
CA GLY A 253 4.47 23.20 21.17
C GLY A 253 2.98 23.11 21.47
N TYR A 254 2.45 21.91 21.73
CA TYR A 254 1.03 21.73 22.07
C TYR A 254 0.65 22.29 23.44
N ARG A 255 1.57 22.30 24.41
CA ARG A 255 1.39 22.98 25.70
C ARG A 255 1.23 24.49 25.51
N LEU A 256 2.09 25.10 24.70
CA LEU A 256 1.98 26.52 24.33
C LEU A 256 0.67 26.79 23.57
N PHE A 257 0.38 26.01 22.52
CA PHE A 257 -0.83 26.16 21.72
C PHE A 257 -2.11 26.07 22.58
N GLY A 258 -2.22 25.05 23.43
CA GLY A 258 -3.37 24.87 24.32
C GLY A 258 -3.58 26.08 25.24
N ARG A 259 -2.50 26.62 25.81
CA ARG A 259 -2.55 27.84 26.62
C ARG A 259 -2.96 29.07 25.82
N LEU A 260 -2.38 29.29 24.64
CA LEU A 260 -2.69 30.44 23.77
C LEU A 260 -4.16 30.45 23.36
N VAL A 261 -4.70 29.30 22.96
CA VAL A 261 -6.12 29.18 22.61
C VAL A 261 -7.00 29.40 23.83
N PHE A 262 -6.63 28.84 24.99
CA PHE A 262 -7.40 29.00 26.22
C PHE A 262 -7.46 30.48 26.67
N ASP A 263 -6.30 31.15 26.80
CA ASP A 263 -6.19 32.54 27.27
C ASP A 263 -6.95 33.52 26.33
N ALA A 264 -7.05 33.19 25.04
CA ALA A 264 -7.80 34.01 24.07
C ALA A 264 -9.30 33.69 24.03
N ALA A 265 -9.68 32.44 24.31
CA ALA A 265 -11.07 31.98 24.17
C ALA A 265 -11.93 32.21 25.41
N PHE A 266 -11.34 32.22 26.61
CA PHE A 266 -12.09 32.17 27.87
C PHE A 266 -11.75 33.36 28.78
N ASP A 267 -12.71 33.80 29.59
CA ASP A 267 -12.58 34.94 30.52
C ASP A 267 -11.85 34.57 31.83
N LYS A 268 -10.97 33.57 31.76
CA LYS A 268 -10.21 33.05 32.89
C LYS A 268 -8.75 32.88 32.46
N PRO A 269 -7.78 33.12 33.35
CA PRO A 269 -6.39 32.80 33.05
C PRO A 269 -6.21 31.27 32.96
N ALA A 270 -5.36 30.80 32.04
CA ALA A 270 -5.02 29.38 31.94
C ALA A 270 -4.48 28.85 33.28
N PRO A 271 -5.11 27.81 33.86
CA PRO A 271 -4.58 27.19 35.06
C PRO A 271 -3.26 26.45 34.76
N VAL A 272 -2.52 26.11 35.82
CA VAL A 272 -1.39 25.17 35.69
C VAL A 272 -1.96 23.79 35.34
N VAL A 273 -1.41 23.16 34.31
CA VAL A 273 -1.86 21.84 33.82
C VAL A 273 -1.83 20.81 34.96
N ASN A 274 -2.95 20.14 35.18
CA ASN A 274 -3.06 18.99 36.05
C ASN A 274 -2.87 17.70 35.22
N GLU A 275 -1.77 16.98 35.46
CA GLU A 275 -1.43 15.76 34.69
C GLU A 275 -2.40 14.59 34.93
N GLU A 276 -3.08 14.52 36.07
CA GLU A 276 -4.10 13.49 36.32
C GLU A 276 -5.33 13.71 35.43
N ILE A 277 -5.78 14.96 35.31
CA ILE A 277 -6.86 15.34 34.39
C ILE A 277 -6.41 15.11 32.94
N ARG A 278 -5.17 15.50 32.60
CA ARG A 278 -4.63 15.30 31.25
C ARG A 278 -4.58 13.82 30.87
N ALA A 279 -4.09 12.96 31.75
CA ALA A 279 -4.08 11.51 31.52
C ALA A 279 -5.51 10.96 31.30
N ALA A 280 -6.50 11.43 32.06
CA ALA A 280 -7.89 11.05 31.85
C ALA A 280 -8.46 11.57 30.52
N VAL A 281 -8.08 12.78 30.09
CA VAL A 281 -8.42 13.36 28.78
C VAL A 281 -7.82 12.54 27.64
N LEU A 282 -6.55 12.15 27.72
CA LEU A 282 -5.88 11.33 26.71
C LEU A 282 -6.55 9.96 26.57
N GLU A 283 -6.89 9.32 27.70
CA GLU A 283 -7.62 8.05 27.69
C GLU A 283 -9.01 8.19 27.08
N LYS A 284 -9.74 9.27 27.40
CA LYS A 284 -11.03 9.59 26.76
C LYS A 284 -10.89 9.78 25.25
N ASN A 285 -9.89 10.55 24.82
CA ASN A 285 -9.62 10.80 23.40
C ASN A 285 -9.36 9.50 22.66
N LYS A 286 -8.57 8.58 23.24
CA LYS A 286 -8.31 7.25 22.67
C LYS A 286 -9.61 6.46 22.42
N GLN A 287 -10.51 6.41 23.40
CA GLN A 287 -11.78 5.68 23.24
C GLN A 287 -12.72 6.36 22.24
N PHE A 288 -12.79 7.69 22.26
CA PHE A 288 -13.60 8.44 21.29
C PHE A 288 -13.05 8.34 19.87
N PHE A 289 -11.73 8.31 19.69
CA PHE A 289 -11.11 8.15 18.38
C PHE A 289 -11.50 6.81 17.75
N ARG A 290 -11.50 5.71 18.53
CA ARG A 290 -11.97 4.39 18.07
C ARG A 290 -13.46 4.37 17.74
N ARG A 291 -14.26 5.26 18.34
CA ARG A 291 -15.68 5.47 18.03
C ARG A 291 -15.91 6.30 16.78
N PHE A 292 -15.13 7.36 16.60
CA PHE A 292 -15.25 8.31 15.50
C PHE A 292 -14.65 7.75 14.22
N ARG A 293 -13.43 7.22 14.31
CA ARG A 293 -12.63 6.69 13.21
C ARG A 293 -12.16 5.26 13.51
N PRO A 294 -13.06 4.26 13.52
CA PRO A 294 -12.67 2.88 13.75
C PRO A 294 -11.78 2.35 12.62
N VAL A 295 -10.86 1.45 12.92
CA VAL A 295 -10.21 0.61 11.91
C VAL A 295 -11.26 -0.28 11.24
N ASN A 296 -11.07 -0.70 9.99
CA ASN A 296 -12.03 -1.47 9.20
C ASN A 296 -13.35 -0.73 8.90
N THR A 297 -13.35 0.59 8.72
CA THR A 297 -14.58 1.35 8.34
C THR A 297 -15.25 0.82 7.06
N PHE A 298 -14.53 0.16 6.14
CA PHE A 298 -15.14 -0.48 4.97
C PHE A 298 -16.12 -1.62 5.33
N TYR A 299 -15.94 -2.24 6.50
CA TYR A 299 -16.85 -3.24 7.07
C TYR A 299 -17.97 -2.63 7.91
N TYR A 300 -17.82 -1.36 8.30
CA TYR A 300 -18.82 -0.62 9.06
C TYR A 300 -19.74 0.18 8.13
N THR A 301 -19.20 1.22 7.48
CA THR A 301 -19.96 2.13 6.61
C THR A 301 -19.91 1.70 5.15
N GLY A 302 -18.83 1.02 4.73
CA GLY A 302 -18.54 0.69 3.34
C GLY A 302 -19.20 -0.58 2.79
N GLY A 303 -18.65 -1.09 1.69
CA GLY A 303 -19.28 -2.13 0.85
C GLY A 303 -19.33 -3.54 1.46
N ARG A 304 -18.66 -3.79 2.58
CA ARG A 304 -18.63 -5.11 3.26
C ARG A 304 -19.52 -5.17 4.52
N ASN A 305 -20.37 -4.18 4.75
CA ASN A 305 -21.21 -4.07 5.96
C ASN A 305 -22.37 -5.09 6.08
N ARG A 306 -22.72 -5.81 5.00
CA ARG A 306 -23.96 -6.60 4.94
C ARG A 306 -23.96 -7.93 5.71
N SER A 307 -22.87 -8.71 5.67
CA SER A 307 -22.89 -10.09 6.20
C SER A 307 -22.52 -10.19 7.68
N TYR A 308 -21.64 -9.31 8.15
CA TYR A 308 -21.12 -9.30 9.53
C TYR A 308 -21.06 -7.90 10.14
N GLY A 309 -21.04 -6.83 9.33
CA GLY A 309 -20.79 -5.47 9.78
C GLY A 309 -21.72 -5.00 10.90
N TYR A 310 -23.01 -5.34 10.82
CA TYR A 310 -23.97 -5.02 11.87
C TYR A 310 -23.54 -5.58 13.25
N LEU A 311 -23.24 -6.88 13.34
CA LEU A 311 -22.87 -7.54 14.59
C LEU A 311 -21.44 -7.23 15.03
N ASP A 312 -20.54 -6.95 14.09
CA ASP A 312 -19.14 -6.67 14.40
C ASP A 312 -18.95 -5.23 14.89
N PHE A 313 -19.76 -4.26 14.46
CA PHE A 313 -19.49 -2.84 14.76
C PHE A 313 -20.52 -2.17 15.66
N LEU A 314 -21.84 -2.31 15.44
CA LEU A 314 -22.81 -1.51 16.19
C LEU A 314 -22.80 -1.75 17.71
N PRO A 315 -22.68 -3.01 18.20
CA PRO A 315 -22.48 -3.24 19.64
C PRO A 315 -21.19 -2.60 20.17
N ALA A 316 -20.12 -2.58 19.36
CA ALA A 316 -18.86 -1.95 19.73
C ALA A 316 -18.98 -0.42 19.78
N MET A 317 -19.68 0.20 18.82
CA MET A 317 -19.94 1.65 18.81
C MET A 317 -20.70 2.09 20.06
N ARG A 318 -21.77 1.37 20.45
CA ARG A 318 -22.47 1.58 21.72
C ARG A 318 -21.51 1.55 22.91
N ASN A 319 -20.67 0.53 22.97
CA ASN A 319 -19.77 0.34 24.10
C ASN A 319 -18.70 1.45 24.16
N PHE A 320 -18.15 1.89 23.04
CA PHE A 320 -17.25 3.05 23.03
C PHE A 320 -17.96 4.35 23.43
N ASP A 321 -19.23 4.53 23.09
CA ASP A 321 -20.03 5.68 23.57
C ASP A 321 -20.14 5.67 25.10
N ILE A 322 -20.43 4.52 25.71
CA ILE A 322 -20.49 4.35 27.17
C ILE A 322 -19.12 4.58 27.81
N MET A 323 -18.07 3.95 27.28
CA MET A 323 -16.71 4.10 27.81
C MET A 323 -16.27 5.57 27.76
N THR A 324 -16.54 6.27 26.66
CA THR A 324 -16.23 7.71 26.52
C THR A 324 -16.95 8.52 27.61
N ALA A 325 -18.25 8.28 27.81
CA ALA A 325 -19.03 8.96 28.85
C ALA A 325 -18.52 8.68 30.27
N ASN A 326 -18.07 7.44 30.56
CA ASN A 326 -17.46 7.10 31.85
C ASN A 326 -16.17 7.91 32.09
N ARG A 327 -15.35 8.15 31.04
CA ARG A 327 -14.15 8.99 31.18
C ARG A 327 -14.50 10.47 31.31
N ASP A 328 -15.54 10.97 30.63
CA ASP A 328 -16.01 12.35 30.87
C ASP A 328 -16.40 12.53 32.35
N GLN A 329 -17.16 11.58 32.91
CA GLN A 329 -17.54 11.60 34.32
C GLN A 329 -16.31 11.59 35.25
N ARG A 330 -15.32 10.73 34.96
CA ARG A 330 -14.04 10.70 35.68
C ARG A 330 -13.34 12.06 35.63
N ILE A 331 -13.23 12.67 34.45
CA ILE A 331 -12.59 13.98 34.25
C ILE A 331 -13.29 15.04 35.12
N TRP A 332 -14.63 15.06 35.13
CA TRP A 332 -15.39 16.00 35.95
C TRP A 332 -15.21 15.76 37.45
N ASP A 333 -15.13 14.51 37.88
CA ASP A 333 -14.91 14.17 39.29
C ASP A 333 -13.51 14.61 39.76
N ILE A 334 -12.46 14.35 38.97
CA ILE A 334 -11.10 14.83 39.27
C ILE A 334 -11.08 16.36 39.28
N ALA A 335 -11.68 17.02 38.27
CA ALA A 335 -11.72 18.48 38.19
C ALA A 335 -12.48 19.11 39.37
N ALA A 336 -13.49 18.43 39.90
CA ALA A 336 -14.22 18.82 41.12
C ALA A 336 -13.48 18.49 42.42
N GLY A 337 -12.26 17.96 42.36
CA GLY A 337 -11.43 17.63 43.52
C GLY A 337 -11.81 16.32 44.22
N LYS A 338 -12.60 15.44 43.58
CA LYS A 338 -12.91 14.12 44.11
C LYS A 338 -11.77 13.16 43.86
N GLN A 339 -11.52 12.28 44.83
CA GLN A 339 -10.63 11.14 44.62
C GLN A 339 -11.33 10.08 43.75
N VAL A 340 -10.63 9.60 42.72
CA VAL A 340 -11.11 8.55 41.82
C VAL A 340 -10.15 7.35 41.85
N SER A 341 -10.68 6.15 41.64
CA SER A 341 -9.87 4.92 41.54
C SER A 341 -8.88 5.01 40.37
N VAL A 342 -7.68 4.42 40.48
CA VAL A 342 -6.76 4.28 39.33
C VAL A 342 -7.39 3.43 38.22
N LYS A 343 -8.04 2.33 38.59
CA LYS A 343 -8.81 1.49 37.66
C LYS A 343 -10.08 2.24 37.24
N ILE A 344 -10.27 2.41 35.94
CA ILE A 344 -11.47 3.02 35.36
C ILE A 344 -12.65 2.05 35.51
N ASP A 345 -13.80 2.57 35.94
CA ASP A 345 -15.03 1.79 36.10
C ASP A 345 -15.79 1.71 34.77
N ASP A 346 -15.75 0.53 34.15
CA ASP A 346 -16.52 0.16 32.96
C ASP A 346 -17.51 -0.98 33.25
N SER A 347 -17.90 -1.15 34.52
CA SER A 347 -18.85 -2.21 34.92
C SER A 347 -20.23 -2.07 34.27
N ASN A 348 -20.58 -0.88 33.77
CA ASN A 348 -21.80 -0.60 33.01
C ASN A 348 -21.70 -0.94 31.51
N VAL A 349 -20.54 -1.34 30.99
CA VAL A 349 -20.35 -1.69 29.58
C VAL A 349 -20.91 -3.11 29.32
N PRO A 350 -21.95 -3.28 28.47
CA PRO A 350 -22.52 -4.60 28.26
C PRO A 350 -21.59 -5.49 27.41
N PRO A 351 -21.62 -6.81 27.59
CA PRO A 351 -20.83 -7.73 26.76
C PRO A 351 -21.23 -7.63 25.28
N LEU A 352 -20.27 -7.93 24.39
CA LEU A 352 -20.54 -8.04 22.96
C LEU A 352 -21.32 -9.33 22.65
N PRO A 353 -22.30 -9.31 21.72
CA PRO A 353 -23.06 -10.50 21.37
C PRO A 353 -22.19 -11.53 20.65
N ALA A 354 -22.51 -12.82 20.77
CA ALA A 354 -21.84 -13.89 20.03
C ALA A 354 -21.87 -13.66 18.51
N THR A 355 -20.85 -14.15 17.79
CA THR A 355 -20.75 -13.93 16.33
C THR A 355 -21.40 -15.02 15.50
N LYS A 356 -21.72 -14.68 14.26
CA LYS A 356 -22.14 -15.66 13.25
C LYS A 356 -20.93 -16.44 12.72
N GLN A 357 -20.90 -17.74 12.97
CA GLN A 357 -19.97 -18.66 12.31
C GLN A 357 -20.69 -19.27 11.11
N SER A 358 -20.48 -18.82 9.87
CA SER A 358 -21.23 -19.35 8.70
C SER A 358 -20.50 -20.48 7.95
N ARG A 359 -19.19 -20.63 8.21
CA ARG A 359 -18.28 -21.57 7.55
C ARG A 359 -17.47 -22.35 8.59
N GLY A 360 -16.96 -23.52 8.21
CA GLY A 360 -15.99 -24.29 8.99
C GLY A 360 -14.63 -23.58 9.10
N ALA A 361 -13.79 -24.10 9.99
CA ALA A 361 -12.41 -23.67 10.19
C ALA A 361 -11.44 -24.77 9.73
N ASN A 362 -10.21 -24.41 9.39
CA ASN A 362 -9.16 -25.35 9.03
C ASN A 362 -8.60 -26.06 10.28
N ARG A 363 -7.73 -27.06 10.08
CA ARG A 363 -7.16 -27.85 11.18
C ARG A 363 -6.07 -27.04 11.89
N LEU A 364 -6.17 -26.93 13.21
CA LEU A 364 -5.08 -26.46 14.07
C LEU A 364 -4.21 -27.68 14.42
N LEU A 365 -2.91 -27.63 14.12
CA LEU A 365 -1.91 -28.68 14.34
C LEU A 365 -0.76 -28.13 15.19
N SER A 366 -0.01 -29.00 15.87
CA SER A 366 1.26 -28.58 16.52
C SER A 366 2.31 -28.20 15.47
N PRO A 367 3.40 -27.51 15.84
CA PRO A 367 4.49 -27.21 14.92
C PRO A 367 5.06 -28.45 14.22
N GLU A 368 5.27 -29.55 14.94
CA GLU A 368 5.81 -30.80 14.39
C GLU A 368 4.83 -31.47 13.43
N ALA A 369 3.54 -31.48 13.78
CA ALA A 369 2.51 -32.05 12.93
C ALA A 369 2.30 -31.24 11.64
N GLU A 370 2.39 -29.90 11.72
CA GLU A 370 2.35 -29.03 10.54
C GLU A 370 3.56 -29.24 9.63
N LEU A 371 4.76 -29.39 10.19
CA LEU A 371 5.95 -29.71 9.41
C LEU A 371 5.77 -31.02 8.62
N GLY A 372 5.06 -32.01 9.19
CA GLY A 372 4.67 -33.24 8.50
C GLY A 372 3.64 -33.08 7.36
N GLU A 373 2.95 -31.94 7.29
CA GLU A 373 2.02 -31.61 6.20
C GLU A 373 2.73 -30.96 5.00
N PHE A 374 4.03 -30.68 5.10
CA PHE A 374 4.81 -30.08 4.01
C PHE A 374 5.28 -31.13 2.99
N GLU A 375 5.09 -30.80 1.72
CA GLU A 375 5.79 -31.40 0.59
C GLU A 375 6.96 -30.48 0.23
N VAL A 376 8.18 -30.97 0.44
CA VAL A 376 9.42 -30.20 0.31
C VAL A 376 10.19 -30.65 -0.92
N ASP A 377 10.72 -29.69 -1.70
CA ASP A 377 11.64 -29.99 -2.80
C ASP A 377 12.86 -30.78 -2.27
N PRO A 378 13.22 -31.91 -2.90
CA PRO A 378 14.25 -32.81 -2.37
C PRO A 378 15.63 -32.16 -2.21
N ARG A 379 15.90 -31.01 -2.83
CA ARG A 379 17.14 -30.24 -2.67
C ARG A 379 17.24 -29.50 -1.34
N PHE A 380 16.14 -29.36 -0.59
CA PHE A 380 16.07 -28.51 0.60
C PHE A 380 15.70 -29.29 1.86
N ASN A 381 16.19 -28.80 2.99
CA ASN A 381 15.72 -29.14 4.32
C ASN A 381 14.86 -27.99 4.84
N VAL A 382 13.72 -28.33 5.44
CA VAL A 382 12.87 -27.38 6.18
C VAL A 382 12.87 -27.79 7.65
N THR A 383 13.24 -26.87 8.53
CA THR A 383 13.25 -27.07 9.98
C THR A 383 12.46 -25.95 10.67
N LEU A 384 12.04 -26.20 11.92
CA LEU A 384 11.43 -25.17 12.74
C LEU A 384 12.54 -24.32 13.38
N PHE A 385 12.52 -23.01 13.15
CA PHE A 385 13.44 -22.06 13.80
C PHE A 385 12.90 -21.61 15.15
N ALA A 386 11.61 -21.25 15.20
CA ALA A 386 10.94 -20.78 16.40
C ALA A 386 9.42 -21.03 16.30
N SER A 387 8.75 -21.25 17.43
CA SER A 387 7.29 -21.37 17.51
C SER A 387 6.71 -20.80 18.80
N GLU A 388 5.39 -20.64 18.80
CA GLU A 388 4.59 -20.24 19.96
C GLU A 388 4.80 -21.10 21.21
N THR A 389 5.25 -22.35 21.03
CA THR A 389 5.51 -23.31 22.11
C THR A 389 6.77 -22.97 22.89
N ASP A 390 7.77 -22.40 22.21
CA ASP A 390 9.04 -22.03 22.82
C ASP A 390 8.99 -20.58 23.31
N PHE A 391 8.33 -19.71 22.52
CA PHE A 391 8.25 -18.27 22.77
C PHE A 391 6.80 -17.78 22.65
N PRO A 392 6.06 -17.65 23.77
CA PRO A 392 4.67 -17.17 23.76
C PRO A 392 4.49 -15.78 23.14
N GLU A 393 5.54 -14.96 23.13
CA GLU A 393 5.53 -13.64 22.51
C GLU A 393 5.50 -13.69 20.97
N LEU A 394 5.87 -14.82 20.35
CA LEU A 394 5.77 -15.07 18.91
C LEU A 394 4.32 -15.42 18.49
N ALA A 395 3.36 -14.64 18.97
CA ALA A 395 1.95 -14.85 18.66
C ALA A 395 1.55 -14.12 17.37
N CYS A 396 0.96 -14.84 16.41
CA CYS A 396 0.43 -14.26 15.18
C CYS A 396 1.42 -13.33 14.45
N PRO A 397 2.59 -13.84 14.03
CA PRO A 397 3.64 -13.05 13.40
C PRO A 397 3.21 -12.60 12.00
N ILE A 398 3.57 -11.36 11.63
CA ILE A 398 3.15 -10.72 10.37
C ILE A 398 4.33 -10.44 9.45
N GLN A 399 5.42 -9.87 9.98
CA GLN A 399 6.58 -9.50 9.19
C GLN A 399 7.89 -9.76 9.95
N MET A 400 8.98 -10.01 9.23
CA MET A 400 10.31 -10.26 9.83
C MET A 400 11.43 -9.41 9.22
N ARG A 401 12.42 -9.00 10.02
CA ARG A 401 13.65 -8.32 9.57
C ARG A 401 14.86 -8.77 10.36
N TRP A 402 16.02 -8.77 9.74
CA TRP A 402 17.29 -9.00 10.43
C TRP A 402 17.98 -7.67 10.76
N ASP A 403 18.54 -7.56 11.96
CA ASP A 403 19.38 -6.43 12.32
C ASP A 403 20.85 -6.64 11.91
N SER A 404 21.69 -5.61 12.08
CA SER A 404 23.10 -5.65 11.71
C SER A 404 23.97 -6.54 12.62
N ARG A 405 23.38 -7.12 13.66
CA ARG A 405 23.99 -8.11 14.56
C ARG A 405 23.57 -9.55 14.23
N GLY A 406 22.67 -9.72 13.26
CA GLY A 406 22.18 -11.04 12.85
C GLY A 406 21.09 -11.59 13.76
N ARG A 407 20.33 -10.74 14.47
CA ARG A 407 19.15 -11.15 15.25
C ARG A 407 17.88 -11.00 14.42
N LEU A 408 16.92 -11.92 14.57
CA LEU A 408 15.66 -11.91 13.82
C LEU A 408 14.60 -11.14 14.60
N TRP A 409 14.11 -10.05 14.04
CA TRP A 409 13.00 -9.27 14.59
C TRP A 409 11.70 -9.67 13.93
N VAL A 410 10.61 -9.75 14.69
CA VAL A 410 9.30 -10.17 14.21
C VAL A 410 8.21 -9.25 14.76
N SER A 411 7.30 -8.79 13.91
CA SER A 411 6.08 -8.12 14.34
C SER A 411 4.97 -9.13 14.62
N CYS A 412 4.34 -9.02 15.78
CA CYS A 412 3.37 -9.97 16.31
C CYS A 412 2.09 -9.24 16.67
N SER A 413 0.94 -9.69 16.15
CA SER A 413 -0.35 -9.04 16.42
C SER A 413 -1.44 -10.01 16.86
N THR A 414 -1.82 -9.87 18.14
CA THR A 414 -2.96 -10.55 18.75
C THR A 414 -4.26 -9.73 18.61
N THR A 415 -4.10 -8.44 18.31
CA THR A 415 -5.19 -7.47 18.13
C THR A 415 -5.80 -7.58 16.74
N TYR A 416 -5.00 -7.96 15.73
CA TYR A 416 -5.48 -8.09 14.36
C TYR A 416 -6.70 -9.03 14.27
N PRO A 417 -7.75 -8.65 13.51
CA PRO A 417 -7.79 -7.51 12.61
C PRO A 417 -8.44 -6.24 13.17
N HIS A 418 -8.87 -6.19 14.44
CA HIS A 418 -9.66 -5.05 14.94
C HIS A 418 -9.62 -4.88 16.46
N VAL A 419 -9.64 -3.61 16.91
CA VAL A 419 -9.71 -3.25 18.33
C VAL A 419 -11.16 -3.20 18.81
N TYR A 420 -11.47 -3.98 19.84
CA TYR A 420 -12.80 -4.01 20.45
C TYR A 420 -12.80 -3.34 21.83
N PRO A 421 -13.94 -2.75 22.24
CA PRO A 421 -14.10 -2.17 23.58
C PRO A 421 -13.67 -3.13 24.69
N GLY A 422 -12.87 -2.64 25.63
CA GLY A 422 -12.34 -3.45 26.75
C GLY A 422 -11.17 -4.37 26.38
N ASN A 423 -10.72 -4.38 25.12
CA ASN A 423 -9.55 -5.13 24.67
C ASN A 423 -8.51 -4.15 24.12
N GLU A 424 -7.67 -3.61 25.01
CA GLU A 424 -6.57 -2.74 24.60
C GLU A 424 -5.52 -3.53 23.80
N PRO A 425 -5.00 -2.97 22.69
CA PRO A 425 -3.90 -3.57 21.95
C PRO A 425 -2.67 -3.77 22.83
N ASN A 426 -1.95 -4.86 22.60
CA ASN A 426 -0.63 -5.09 23.18
C ASN A 426 0.22 -5.90 22.18
N ASP A 427 0.19 -5.47 20.93
CA ASP A 427 0.98 -6.09 19.86
C ASP A 427 2.45 -5.73 20.06
N LYS A 428 3.36 -6.56 19.54
CA LYS A 428 4.78 -6.52 19.92
C LYS A 428 5.71 -6.55 18.72
N LEU A 429 6.90 -5.97 18.91
CA LEU A 429 8.10 -6.30 18.17
C LEU A 429 8.99 -7.17 19.06
N VAL A 430 9.21 -8.41 18.64
CA VAL A 430 10.04 -9.39 19.36
C VAL A 430 11.35 -9.63 18.62
N ILE A 431 12.39 -10.00 19.37
CA ILE A 431 13.72 -10.34 18.85
C ILE A 431 13.99 -11.80 19.21
N LEU A 432 14.27 -12.63 18.20
CA LEU A 432 14.66 -14.02 18.30
C LEU A 432 16.15 -14.17 17.98
N GLU A 433 16.85 -14.92 18.81
CA GLU A 433 18.29 -15.18 18.69
C GLU A 433 18.57 -16.68 18.72
N ASP A 434 19.51 -17.11 17.88
CA ASP A 434 20.13 -18.43 17.88
C ASP A 434 21.55 -18.22 18.41
N THR A 435 21.78 -18.53 19.69
CA THR A 435 23.02 -18.17 20.39
C THR A 435 24.09 -19.26 20.33
N ASP A 436 23.72 -20.49 19.97
CA ASP A 436 24.64 -21.61 19.78
C ASP A 436 24.92 -21.96 18.31
N GLY A 437 24.17 -21.39 17.37
CA GLY A 437 24.36 -21.52 15.93
C GLY A 437 23.83 -22.83 15.35
N ASP A 438 22.91 -23.52 16.04
CA ASP A 438 22.36 -24.80 15.60
C ASP A 438 21.24 -24.66 14.53
N GLY A 439 20.82 -23.43 14.24
CA GLY A 439 19.75 -23.11 13.30
C GLY A 439 18.35 -23.10 13.92
N ARG A 440 18.25 -23.01 15.26
CA ARG A 440 17.03 -22.81 16.06
C ARG A 440 17.21 -21.62 17.00
N ALA A 441 16.18 -20.82 17.18
CA ALA A 441 16.22 -19.78 18.21
C ALA A 441 16.13 -20.40 19.61
N ASP A 442 16.98 -19.94 20.52
CA ASP A 442 17.04 -20.35 21.93
C ASP A 442 16.70 -19.21 22.90
N LYS A 443 16.57 -17.98 22.38
CA LYS A 443 16.32 -16.78 23.17
C LYS A 443 15.32 -15.84 22.48
N THR A 444 14.45 -15.24 23.29
CA THR A 444 13.50 -14.20 22.90
C THR A 444 13.61 -12.96 23.78
N SER A 445 13.34 -11.79 23.22
CA SER A 445 13.14 -10.54 23.97
C SER A 445 12.11 -9.64 23.28
N VAL A 446 11.49 -8.73 24.03
CA VAL A 446 10.52 -7.76 23.50
C VAL A 446 11.21 -6.41 23.40
N PHE A 447 11.30 -5.86 22.17
CA PHE A 447 11.83 -4.52 21.94
C PHE A 447 10.77 -3.45 22.20
N ALA A 448 9.56 -3.66 21.67
CA ALA A 448 8.45 -2.74 21.84
C ALA A 448 7.15 -3.52 22.05
N ASP A 449 6.30 -2.97 22.92
CA ASP A 449 4.93 -3.41 23.18
C ASP A 449 3.97 -2.22 23.03
N ASP A 450 2.70 -2.41 23.42
CA ASP A 450 1.63 -1.41 23.23
C ASP A 450 1.57 -0.90 21.77
N LEU A 451 1.79 -1.81 20.82
CA LEU A 451 1.66 -1.51 19.40
C LEU A 451 0.22 -1.77 18.93
N HIS A 452 -0.16 -1.05 17.89
CA HIS A 452 -1.49 -1.17 17.27
C HIS A 452 -1.40 -1.76 15.86
N ILE A 453 -1.60 -3.08 15.75
CA ILE A 453 -1.63 -3.83 14.48
C ILE A 453 -0.38 -3.52 13.61
N PRO A 454 0.84 -3.86 14.08
CA PRO A 454 2.08 -3.56 13.38
C PRO A 454 2.28 -4.47 12.16
N LEU A 455 1.75 -4.05 11.01
CA LEU A 455 1.82 -4.83 9.78
C LEU A 455 3.20 -4.84 9.13
N SER A 456 4.00 -3.80 9.39
CA SER A 456 5.33 -3.69 8.83
C SER A 456 6.25 -2.86 9.70
N PHE A 457 7.55 -3.15 9.62
CA PHE A 457 8.59 -2.33 10.21
C PHE A 457 9.90 -2.40 9.41
N GLU A 458 10.75 -1.40 9.57
CA GLU A 458 12.11 -1.39 9.04
C GLU A 458 13.01 -0.50 9.91
N PHE A 459 14.28 -0.86 10.05
CA PHE A 459 15.24 -0.11 10.87
C PHE A 459 15.72 1.16 10.15
N GLY A 460 16.16 2.16 10.90
CA GLY A 460 16.85 3.34 10.37
C GLY A 460 16.98 4.43 11.43
N ASP A 461 17.89 5.38 11.23
CA ASP A 461 18.08 6.52 12.12
C ASP A 461 18.34 6.10 13.61
N GLY A 462 19.01 4.95 13.77
CA GLY A 462 19.30 4.35 15.06
C GLY A 462 18.08 3.74 15.80
N GLY A 463 16.96 3.54 15.14
CA GLY A 463 15.75 2.93 15.70
C GLY A 463 14.98 2.10 14.67
N VAL A 464 13.65 2.06 14.81
CA VAL A 464 12.73 1.29 13.98
C VAL A 464 11.51 2.12 13.59
N TYR A 465 11.20 2.14 12.31
CA TYR A 465 9.95 2.64 11.76
C TYR A 465 8.90 1.53 11.75
N VAL A 466 7.70 1.81 12.26
CA VAL A 466 6.61 0.82 12.44
C VAL A 466 5.31 1.39 11.89
N SER A 467 4.51 0.57 11.20
CA SER A 467 3.14 0.94 10.84
C SER A 467 2.18 0.76 12.02
N GLU A 468 1.38 1.78 12.32
CA GLU A 468 0.36 1.76 13.38
C GLU A 468 -0.85 2.57 12.92
N GLU A 469 -1.53 2.13 11.86
CA GLU A 469 -2.55 2.94 11.17
C GLU A 469 -3.55 3.63 12.13
N PRO A 470 -3.86 4.91 11.90
CA PRO A 470 -3.46 5.74 10.74
C PRO A 470 -2.09 6.43 10.91
N HIS A 471 -1.24 5.93 11.78
CA HIS A 471 0.07 6.47 12.10
C HIS A 471 1.20 5.66 11.45
N PHE A 472 2.28 6.37 11.18
CA PHE A 472 3.60 5.82 10.93
C PHE A 472 4.46 6.31 12.11
N THR A 473 5.01 5.39 12.87
CA THR A 473 5.68 5.65 14.15
C THR A 473 7.16 5.32 14.08
N PHE A 474 7.99 6.12 14.74
CA PHE A 474 9.40 5.83 14.98
C PHE A 474 9.60 5.45 16.45
N LEU A 475 10.32 4.36 16.68
CA LEU A 475 10.66 3.80 17.99
C LEU A 475 12.17 3.72 18.13
N LYS A 476 12.69 4.04 19.31
CA LYS A 476 14.13 3.97 19.57
C LYS A 476 14.40 3.59 21.02
N ASP A 477 15.49 2.85 21.21
CA ASP A 477 16.14 2.60 22.49
C ASP A 477 17.23 3.65 22.68
N THR A 478 17.05 4.52 23.67
CA THR A 478 17.96 5.65 23.94
C THR A 478 18.93 5.40 25.08
N ASP A 479 18.74 4.35 25.89
CA ASP A 479 19.61 4.01 27.02
C ASP A 479 20.41 2.70 26.83
N GLY A 480 20.10 1.93 25.79
CA GLY A 480 20.80 0.73 25.36
C GLY A 480 20.35 -0.55 26.08
N ASP A 481 19.21 -0.55 26.77
CA ASP A 481 18.69 -1.74 27.48
C ASP A 481 18.02 -2.78 26.56
N GLY A 482 17.88 -2.47 25.27
CA GLY A 482 17.23 -3.32 24.27
C GLY A 482 15.72 -3.13 24.17
N ARG A 483 15.15 -2.09 24.77
CA ARG A 483 13.74 -1.73 24.72
C ARG A 483 13.54 -0.31 24.20
N ALA A 484 12.45 -0.09 23.47
CA ALA A 484 12.08 1.23 23.02
C ALA A 484 11.58 2.08 24.19
N ASP A 485 12.26 3.17 24.48
CA ASP A 485 11.90 4.19 25.47
C ASP A 485 11.49 5.53 24.81
N PHE A 486 11.78 5.68 23.51
CA PHE A 486 11.34 6.81 22.69
C PHE A 486 10.30 6.37 21.65
N ARG A 487 9.22 7.15 21.52
CA ARG A 487 8.15 6.96 20.54
C ARG A 487 7.71 8.29 19.92
N GLU A 488 7.69 8.38 18.59
CA GLU A 488 7.20 9.56 17.88
C GLU A 488 6.35 9.18 16.65
N LYS A 489 5.14 9.75 16.55
CA LYS A 489 4.28 9.64 15.36
C LYS A 489 4.77 10.61 14.27
N VAL A 490 5.66 10.14 13.39
CA VAL A 490 6.33 10.98 12.38
C VAL A 490 5.43 11.35 11.20
N LEU A 491 4.47 10.49 10.82
CA LEU A 491 3.43 10.79 9.83
C LEU A 491 2.08 10.25 10.30
N THR A 492 0.99 10.90 9.89
CA THR A 492 -0.37 10.42 10.17
C THR A 492 -1.36 10.81 9.07
N GLY A 493 -2.53 10.17 9.07
CA GLY A 493 -3.58 10.42 8.11
C GLY A 493 -3.69 9.36 7.03
N PHE A 494 -2.96 8.24 7.15
CA PHE A 494 -3.16 7.06 6.31
C PHE A 494 -4.56 6.49 6.51
N GLY A 495 -5.11 5.84 5.49
CA GLY A 495 -6.41 5.18 5.53
C GLY A 495 -6.46 4.15 6.66
N CYS A 496 -7.66 3.82 7.12
CA CYS A 496 -7.88 2.77 8.12
C CYS A 496 -9.11 1.91 7.75
N GLU A 497 -9.58 2.01 6.51
CA GLU A 497 -10.80 1.41 5.99
C GLU A 497 -10.76 -0.12 5.97
N ASP A 498 -9.59 -0.73 5.81
CA ASP A 498 -9.39 -2.18 5.87
C ASP A 498 -7.96 -2.48 6.37
N SER A 499 -7.87 -2.99 7.61
CA SER A 499 -6.63 -3.44 8.27
C SER A 499 -5.85 -4.50 7.50
N HIS A 500 -6.48 -5.19 6.54
CA HIS A 500 -5.77 -6.15 5.70
C HIS A 500 -5.01 -5.47 4.56
N HIS A 501 -5.47 -4.32 4.12
CA HIS A 501 -4.91 -3.55 3.00
C HIS A 501 -4.01 -2.41 3.48
N ALA A 502 -3.90 -2.26 4.80
CA ALA A 502 -3.28 -1.17 5.55
C ALA A 502 -1.79 -0.99 5.27
N LEU A 503 -1.22 0.12 5.71
CA LEU A 503 0.16 0.54 5.51
C LEU A 503 1.17 -0.59 5.82
N HIS A 504 1.85 -1.08 4.77
CA HIS A 504 2.78 -2.21 4.87
C HIS A 504 3.93 -2.14 3.84
N ASP A 505 4.74 -3.20 3.77
CA ASP A 505 5.90 -3.37 2.88
C ASP A 505 7.03 -2.33 3.08
N PHE A 506 7.34 -1.96 4.33
CA PHE A 506 8.44 -1.03 4.62
C PHE A 506 9.76 -1.63 4.17
N THR A 507 10.46 -0.91 3.29
CA THR A 507 11.76 -1.34 2.75
C THR A 507 12.54 -0.14 2.23
N TRP A 508 13.86 -0.18 2.38
CA TRP A 508 14.73 0.82 1.78
C TRP A 508 14.96 0.53 0.31
N THR A 509 14.81 1.55 -0.53
CA THR A 509 15.32 1.50 -1.89
C THR A 509 16.85 1.44 -1.86
N PRO A 510 17.51 0.90 -2.91
CA PRO A 510 18.96 0.81 -2.96
C PRO A 510 19.66 2.15 -2.71
N ASP A 511 19.04 3.25 -3.13
CA ASP A 511 19.49 4.63 -3.08
C ASP A 511 19.06 5.43 -1.83
N GLY A 512 18.32 4.79 -0.92
CA GLY A 512 18.21 5.25 0.46
C GLY A 512 16.90 5.93 0.87
N ASP A 513 15.82 5.80 0.10
CA ASP A 513 14.48 6.22 0.51
C ASP A 513 13.69 5.07 1.14
N LEU A 514 12.85 5.36 2.12
CA LEU A 514 11.96 4.34 2.68
C LEU A 514 10.68 4.32 1.87
N ILE A 515 10.38 3.20 1.22
CA ILE A 515 9.12 3.02 0.48
C ILE A 515 8.17 2.12 1.26
N PHE A 516 6.88 2.38 1.07
CA PHE A 516 5.76 1.63 1.64
C PHE A 516 4.49 1.93 0.84
N ARG A 517 3.39 1.24 1.15
CA ARG A 517 2.17 1.29 0.36
C ARG A 517 0.93 0.86 1.13
N GLU A 518 -0.22 1.16 0.52
CA GLU A 518 -1.55 0.76 0.96
C GLU A 518 -2.38 0.21 -0.22
N GLY A 519 -3.36 -0.63 0.07
CA GLY A 519 -4.24 -1.27 -0.90
C GLY A 519 -5.55 -0.51 -1.18
N ILE A 520 -6.48 -1.17 -1.86
CA ILE A 520 -7.80 -0.59 -2.19
C ILE A 520 -8.61 -0.20 -0.93
N PHE A 521 -9.60 0.68 -1.12
CA PHE A 521 -10.55 1.22 -0.13
C PHE A 521 -10.07 2.44 0.65
N HIS A 522 -8.76 2.66 0.73
CA HIS A 522 -8.19 3.73 1.56
C HIS A 522 -8.31 5.12 0.95
N HIS A 523 -8.52 6.10 1.82
CA HIS A 523 -8.48 7.53 1.51
C HIS A 523 -7.45 8.21 2.42
N SER A 524 -6.19 8.15 2.02
CA SER A 524 -5.07 8.71 2.78
C SER A 524 -4.90 10.20 2.55
N GLN A 525 -4.64 10.93 3.63
CA GLN A 525 -4.40 12.36 3.64
C GLN A 525 -3.35 12.74 4.69
N VAL A 526 -2.11 12.96 4.27
CA VAL A 526 -0.98 13.26 5.16
C VAL A 526 -0.59 14.72 5.00
N GLU A 527 -0.63 15.49 6.08
CA GLU A 527 -0.10 16.86 6.11
C GLU A 527 1.42 16.82 6.26
N THR A 528 2.15 17.65 5.51
CA THR A 528 3.62 17.69 5.53
C THR A 528 4.12 19.13 5.48
N PRO A 529 5.41 19.39 5.78
CA PRO A 529 6.03 20.70 5.58
C PRO A 529 5.98 21.21 4.13
N TYR A 530 5.64 20.33 3.18
CA TYR A 530 5.55 20.60 1.75
C TYR A 530 4.11 20.63 1.21
N GLY A 531 3.12 20.58 2.12
CA GLY A 531 1.70 20.53 1.79
C GLY A 531 1.09 19.13 1.90
N PRO A 532 -0.21 19.00 1.63
CA PRO A 532 -0.92 17.75 1.78
C PRO A 532 -0.54 16.72 0.69
N VAL A 533 -0.33 15.47 1.10
CA VAL A 533 -0.12 14.32 0.23
C VAL A 533 -1.32 13.40 0.35
N ARG A 534 -1.98 13.08 -0.78
CA ARG A 534 -3.24 12.32 -0.79
C ARG A 534 -3.19 11.11 -1.71
N GLN A 535 -3.88 10.05 -1.33
CA GLN A 535 -4.11 8.84 -2.12
C GLN A 535 -5.57 8.38 -2.00
N ARG A 536 -6.03 7.62 -3.00
CA ARG A 536 -7.33 6.94 -2.98
C ARG A 536 -7.20 5.55 -3.57
N ASP A 537 -7.88 4.55 -3.02
CA ASP A 537 -8.05 3.22 -3.62
C ASP A 537 -6.74 2.47 -3.96
N SER A 538 -5.67 2.73 -3.19
CA SER A 538 -4.29 2.21 -3.27
C SER A 538 -3.28 3.24 -3.79
N GLY A 539 -2.10 3.24 -3.16
CA GLY A 539 -1.01 4.12 -3.52
C GLY A 539 0.32 3.67 -2.93
N TRP A 540 1.40 4.19 -3.51
CA TRP A 540 2.74 4.06 -2.96
C TRP A 540 3.22 5.37 -2.39
N PHE A 541 4.09 5.25 -1.41
CA PHE A 541 4.71 6.35 -0.73
C PHE A 541 6.21 6.13 -0.65
N ARG A 542 6.93 7.24 -0.71
CA ARG A 542 8.36 7.32 -0.53
C ARG A 542 8.64 8.40 0.51
N PHE A 543 9.26 8.01 1.61
CA PHE A 543 9.60 8.87 2.71
C PHE A 543 11.11 9.05 2.80
N GLU A 544 11.52 10.32 2.89
CA GLU A 544 12.90 10.76 3.09
C GLU A 544 13.02 11.32 4.51
N PRO A 545 13.48 10.54 5.52
CA PRO A 545 13.42 10.98 6.92
C PRO A 545 14.14 12.29 7.19
N ARG A 546 15.37 12.44 6.67
CA ARG A 546 16.20 13.64 6.85
C ARG A 546 15.54 14.94 6.40
N SER A 547 14.65 14.87 5.41
CA SER A 547 13.94 16.05 4.87
C SER A 547 12.46 16.07 5.23
N HIS A 548 11.98 15.06 5.97
CA HIS A 548 10.55 14.80 6.24
C HIS A 548 9.66 14.84 4.98
N ARG A 549 10.23 14.53 3.81
CA ARG A 549 9.49 14.58 2.54
C ARG A 549 8.77 13.26 2.32
N LEU A 550 7.45 13.34 2.22
CA LEU A 550 6.61 12.25 1.73
C LEU A 550 6.25 12.53 0.26
N THR A 551 6.51 11.57 -0.61
CA THR A 551 6.11 11.63 -2.02
C THR A 551 5.19 10.47 -2.34
N ALA A 552 4.03 10.79 -2.93
CA ALA A 552 3.09 9.81 -3.47
C ALA A 552 3.39 9.53 -4.94
N PHE A 553 3.35 8.25 -5.31
CA PHE A 553 3.62 7.79 -6.68
C PHE A 553 2.87 6.48 -6.97
N GLY A 554 2.79 6.10 -8.25
CA GLY A 554 2.33 4.78 -8.64
C GLY A 554 0.86 4.44 -8.34
N THR A 555 0.04 5.46 -8.09
CA THR A 555 -1.37 5.30 -7.72
C THR A 555 -2.17 4.64 -8.83
N HIS A 556 -2.93 3.60 -8.49
CA HIS A 556 -3.95 3.00 -9.34
C HIS A 556 -4.80 2.08 -8.47
N MET A 557 -5.97 1.69 -8.96
CA MET A 557 -6.88 0.81 -8.23
C MET A 557 -6.34 -0.63 -8.11
N SER A 558 -5.42 -0.86 -7.16
CA SER A 558 -4.80 -2.17 -6.87
C SER A 558 -5.46 -2.85 -5.70
N THR A 559 -5.60 -4.18 -5.73
CA THR A 559 -6.29 -4.90 -4.65
C THR A 559 -5.51 -4.88 -3.34
N ASN A 560 -4.56 -5.80 -3.17
CA ASN A 560 -3.70 -5.84 -1.99
C ASN A 560 -2.35 -6.47 -2.39
N PRO A 561 -1.44 -5.67 -2.94
CA PRO A 561 -0.15 -6.17 -3.32
C PRO A 561 0.77 -6.19 -2.09
N TRP A 562 1.50 -7.29 -1.84
CA TRP A 562 2.45 -7.43 -0.71
C TRP A 562 3.82 -7.92 -1.22
N GLY A 563 4.88 -7.63 -0.48
CA GLY A 563 6.23 -8.06 -0.80
C GLY A 563 6.91 -7.11 -1.79
N VAL A 564 8.10 -6.66 -1.39
CA VAL A 564 8.99 -5.81 -2.17
C VAL A 564 10.43 -6.29 -2.01
N THR A 565 11.14 -6.43 -3.13
CA THR A 565 12.59 -6.65 -3.16
C THR A 565 13.18 -6.04 -4.43
N PHE A 566 14.51 -6.03 -4.53
CA PHE A 566 15.25 -5.42 -5.63
C PHE A 566 16.24 -6.43 -6.19
N ASP A 567 16.40 -6.45 -7.50
CA ASP A 567 17.48 -7.21 -8.14
C ASP A 567 18.83 -6.50 -7.97
N ASP A 568 19.88 -7.10 -8.52
CA ASP A 568 21.27 -6.63 -8.42
C ASP A 568 21.46 -5.19 -8.94
N TRP A 569 20.60 -4.72 -9.85
CA TRP A 569 20.67 -3.39 -10.47
C TRP A 569 19.60 -2.44 -9.95
N GLY A 570 18.92 -2.81 -8.88
CA GLY A 570 17.90 -1.99 -8.25
C GLY A 570 16.58 -1.98 -9.00
N GLN A 571 16.33 -2.90 -9.93
CA GLN A 571 14.99 -3.06 -10.50
C GLN A 571 14.06 -3.67 -9.46
N HIS A 572 12.94 -3.01 -9.28
CA HIS A 572 11.99 -3.28 -8.24
C HIS A 572 11.05 -4.44 -8.63
N MET A 573 11.05 -5.49 -7.81
CA MET A 573 10.08 -6.55 -7.86
C MET A 573 9.03 -6.34 -6.77
N ALA A 574 7.79 -6.11 -7.19
CA ALA A 574 6.61 -6.08 -6.33
C ALA A 574 5.51 -6.93 -6.94
N SER A 575 4.74 -7.59 -6.08
CA SER A 575 3.60 -8.38 -6.51
C SER A 575 2.39 -7.51 -6.89
N TYR A 576 1.53 -8.05 -7.78
CA TYR A 576 0.20 -7.58 -8.21
C TYR A 576 0.05 -6.10 -8.67
N PRO A 577 0.27 -5.84 -9.97
CA PRO A 577 1.02 -6.67 -10.94
C PRO A 577 2.53 -6.65 -10.70
N ILE A 578 3.24 -7.47 -11.48
CA ILE A 578 4.69 -7.42 -11.61
C ILE A 578 5.05 -6.18 -12.39
N TYR A 579 5.69 -5.26 -11.68
CA TYR A 579 5.86 -3.91 -12.17
C TYR A 579 7.23 -3.59 -12.73
N ALA A 580 8.29 -4.25 -12.27
CA ALA A 580 9.65 -4.00 -12.74
C ALA A 580 9.95 -2.49 -12.93
N GLN A 581 9.75 -1.69 -11.87
CA GLN A 581 9.84 -0.21 -11.85
C GLN A 581 8.81 0.62 -12.65
N ALA A 582 8.03 0.05 -13.58
CA ALA A 582 7.21 0.80 -14.55
C ALA A 582 6.16 1.78 -13.99
N PHE A 583 5.84 1.69 -12.70
CA PHE A 583 4.84 2.52 -12.02
C PHE A 583 5.47 3.62 -11.15
N HIS A 584 6.79 3.80 -11.18
CA HIS A 584 7.49 4.76 -10.30
C HIS A 584 7.31 6.24 -10.71
N ALA A 585 6.52 6.52 -11.74
CA ALA A 585 6.18 7.88 -12.13
C ALA A 585 5.35 8.58 -11.04
N LEU A 586 5.48 9.91 -10.94
CA LEU A 586 4.67 10.71 -10.03
C LEU A 586 3.18 10.60 -10.35
N ASP A 587 2.35 10.63 -9.31
CA ASP A 587 0.91 10.54 -9.46
C ASP A 587 0.31 11.68 -10.29
N PRO A 588 -0.84 11.46 -10.95
CA PRO A 588 -1.69 12.53 -11.44
C PRO A 588 -2.13 13.47 -10.31
N ALA A 589 -2.75 14.60 -10.66
CA ALA A 589 -3.37 15.45 -9.67
C ALA A 589 -4.54 14.71 -8.99
N TYR A 590 -4.51 14.58 -7.66
CA TYR A 590 -5.60 13.98 -6.89
C TYR A 590 -6.96 14.63 -7.24
N PRO A 591 -8.05 13.87 -7.42
CA PRO A 591 -8.23 12.44 -7.13
C PRO A 591 -8.00 11.51 -8.33
N ASP A 592 -7.41 12.02 -9.43
CA ASP A 592 -7.07 11.17 -10.58
C ASP A 592 -6.02 10.13 -10.18
N GLN A 593 -6.06 8.97 -10.83
CA GLN A 593 -5.07 7.92 -10.63
C GLN A 593 -4.46 7.46 -11.95
N HIS A 594 -3.28 6.81 -11.91
CA HIS A 594 -2.77 6.15 -13.10
C HIS A 594 -3.73 5.07 -13.55
N PRO A 595 -3.81 4.82 -14.86
CA PRO A 595 -4.76 3.86 -15.36
C PRO A 595 -4.25 2.44 -15.03
N ARG A 596 -5.17 1.46 -15.07
CA ARG A 596 -4.83 0.08 -14.71
C ARG A 596 -3.68 -0.48 -15.59
N PRO A 597 -2.69 -1.17 -15.01
CA PRO A 597 -1.58 -1.81 -15.74
C PRO A 597 -2.02 -3.04 -16.55
N VAL A 598 -2.85 -2.83 -17.56
CA VAL A 598 -3.39 -3.87 -18.43
C VAL A 598 -2.26 -4.48 -19.27
N GLY A 599 -2.22 -5.81 -19.30
CA GLY A 599 -1.20 -6.56 -20.05
C GLY A 599 0.06 -6.88 -19.25
N LEU A 600 0.20 -6.34 -18.03
CA LEU A 600 1.23 -6.76 -17.08
C LEU A 600 0.74 -7.96 -16.26
N HIS A 601 1.64 -8.92 -16.03
CA HIS A 601 1.32 -10.14 -15.31
C HIS A 601 0.99 -9.83 -13.84
N ALA A 602 -0.04 -10.46 -13.25
CA ALA A 602 -0.46 -10.18 -11.88
C ALA A 602 -0.89 -11.45 -11.11
N TYR A 603 -0.39 -11.59 -9.88
CA TYR A 603 -0.68 -12.70 -8.97
C TYR A 603 -1.42 -12.25 -7.72
N SER A 604 -2.56 -12.86 -7.42
CA SER A 604 -3.23 -12.59 -6.15
C SER A 604 -2.64 -13.42 -5.01
N GLY A 605 -2.64 -12.88 -3.80
CA GLY A 605 -2.38 -13.65 -2.57
C GLY A 605 -0.91 -14.01 -2.35
N THR A 606 0.00 -13.23 -2.91
CA THR A 606 1.43 -13.23 -2.58
C THR A 606 1.67 -12.28 -1.39
N CYS A 607 2.67 -12.58 -0.54
CA CYS A 607 2.90 -11.82 0.71
C CYS A 607 4.35 -11.36 0.94
N GLY A 608 5.36 -12.16 0.57
CA GLY A 608 6.77 -11.84 0.75
C GLY A 608 7.62 -12.47 -0.34
N GLN A 609 8.77 -11.86 -0.65
CA GLN A 609 9.61 -12.27 -1.77
C GLN A 609 11.06 -11.77 -1.66
N GLU A 610 11.99 -12.55 -2.20
CA GLU A 610 13.44 -12.30 -2.17
C GLU A 610 14.17 -12.89 -3.37
N PHE A 611 15.18 -12.18 -3.87
CA PHE A 611 16.10 -12.70 -4.88
C PHE A 611 17.10 -13.68 -4.27
N VAL A 612 17.42 -14.74 -5.02
CA VAL A 612 18.43 -15.73 -4.66
C VAL A 612 19.80 -15.23 -5.13
N ASP A 613 20.65 -14.85 -4.18
CA ASP A 613 22.01 -14.35 -4.45
C ASP A 613 23.09 -14.92 -3.51
N PHE A 614 22.69 -15.74 -2.54
CA PHE A 614 23.61 -16.39 -1.61
C PHE A 614 24.31 -17.59 -2.28
N PRO A 615 25.64 -17.70 -2.20
CA PRO A 615 26.41 -18.68 -2.96
C PRO A 615 26.21 -20.13 -2.48
N ASN A 616 25.60 -20.34 -1.30
CA ASN A 616 25.26 -21.67 -0.81
C ASN A 616 23.93 -22.22 -1.38
N TRP A 617 23.21 -21.44 -2.18
CA TRP A 617 22.05 -21.89 -2.94
C TRP A 617 22.44 -22.47 -4.31
N PRO A 618 21.63 -23.40 -4.87
CA PRO A 618 21.93 -24.02 -6.16
C PRO A 618 22.19 -22.98 -7.26
N GLU A 619 23.22 -23.22 -8.07
CA GLU A 619 23.67 -22.31 -9.12
C GLU A 619 22.54 -21.97 -10.11
N GLU A 620 21.70 -22.95 -10.45
CA GLU A 620 20.57 -22.77 -11.36
C GLU A 620 19.44 -21.88 -10.82
N MET A 621 19.50 -21.51 -9.53
CA MET A 621 18.53 -20.64 -8.88
C MET A 621 19.01 -19.19 -8.74
N GLN A 622 20.31 -18.93 -8.91
CA GLN A 622 20.90 -17.60 -8.74
C GLN A 622 20.27 -16.59 -9.71
N GLY A 623 19.96 -15.39 -9.21
CA GLY A 623 19.26 -14.34 -9.97
C GLY A 623 17.74 -14.58 -10.16
N GLY A 624 17.23 -15.75 -9.80
CA GLY A 624 15.79 -15.97 -9.61
C GLY A 624 15.30 -15.42 -8.28
N PHE A 625 14.02 -15.61 -7.96
CA PHE A 625 13.46 -15.18 -6.68
C PHE A 625 12.50 -16.22 -6.09
N VAL A 626 12.42 -16.21 -4.77
CA VAL A 626 11.46 -16.97 -3.99
C VAL A 626 10.33 -16.05 -3.57
N LYS A 627 9.09 -16.51 -3.63
CA LYS A 627 7.94 -15.80 -3.06
C LYS A 627 7.00 -16.73 -2.30
N VAL A 628 6.34 -16.18 -1.28
CA VAL A 628 5.29 -16.89 -0.55
C VAL A 628 3.91 -16.51 -1.07
N ARG A 629 3.04 -17.52 -1.17
CA ARG A 629 1.65 -17.37 -1.59
C ARG A 629 0.73 -18.07 -0.62
N TYR A 630 -0.07 -17.30 0.09
CA TYR A 630 -1.07 -17.84 0.99
C TYR A 630 -2.39 -18.20 0.27
N LYS A 631 -2.72 -17.60 -0.89
CA LYS A 631 -3.99 -17.90 -1.58
C LYS A 631 -3.78 -18.24 -3.07
N PRO A 632 -4.39 -19.33 -3.58
CA PRO A 632 -5.25 -20.32 -2.92
C PRO A 632 -4.51 -21.56 -2.38
N THR A 633 -3.17 -21.58 -2.36
CA THR A 633 -2.42 -22.83 -2.36
C THR A 633 -1.32 -23.00 -1.31
N ASN A 634 -1.07 -22.02 -0.42
CA ASN A 634 -0.11 -22.14 0.70
C ASN A 634 1.28 -22.65 0.30
N ARG A 635 2.04 -21.82 -0.44
CA ARG A 635 3.29 -22.21 -1.09
C ARG A 635 4.44 -21.28 -0.77
N VAL A 636 5.65 -21.85 -0.79
CA VAL A 636 6.93 -21.16 -1.02
C VAL A 636 7.35 -21.53 -2.45
N GLU A 637 7.32 -20.57 -3.37
CA GLU A 637 7.49 -20.78 -4.81
C GLU A 637 8.83 -20.20 -5.28
N PHE A 638 9.54 -20.93 -6.16
CA PHE A 638 10.69 -20.40 -6.88
C PHE A 638 10.29 -19.98 -8.30
N HIS A 639 10.81 -18.83 -8.73
CA HIS A 639 10.54 -18.22 -10.02
C HIS A 639 11.84 -17.73 -10.66
N ARG A 640 11.95 -17.82 -11.99
CA ARG A 640 13.00 -17.10 -12.74
C ARG A 640 12.58 -15.65 -12.96
N TRP A 641 13.57 -14.77 -12.91
CA TRP A 641 13.44 -13.36 -13.28
C TRP A 641 14.07 -13.14 -14.65
N ASN A 642 13.24 -12.91 -15.67
CA ASN A 642 13.68 -12.85 -17.05
C ASN A 642 13.50 -11.44 -17.58
N GLU A 643 14.59 -10.79 -17.97
CA GLU A 643 14.52 -9.58 -18.76
C GLU A 643 13.90 -9.90 -20.13
N SER A 644 13.02 -9.01 -20.58
CA SER A 644 12.33 -9.06 -21.86
C SER A 644 12.63 -7.78 -22.64
N ASP A 645 12.30 -7.77 -23.93
CA ASP A 645 12.56 -6.61 -24.80
C ASP A 645 12.02 -5.27 -24.26
N PHE A 646 11.05 -5.23 -23.35
CA PHE A 646 10.45 -3.98 -22.85
C PHE A 646 10.22 -3.95 -21.34
N GLY A 647 11.01 -4.68 -20.56
CA GLY A 647 10.88 -4.77 -19.10
C GLY A 647 11.24 -6.17 -18.60
N PHE A 648 10.52 -6.68 -17.59
CA PHE A 648 10.80 -7.99 -17.01
C PHE A 648 9.58 -8.88 -16.91
N THR A 649 9.81 -10.18 -16.90
CA THR A 649 8.79 -11.21 -16.74
C THR A 649 9.24 -12.21 -15.67
N GLU A 650 8.28 -12.86 -15.02
CA GLU A 650 8.58 -14.01 -14.17
C GLU A 650 8.18 -15.32 -14.84
N GLU A 651 8.87 -16.39 -14.50
CA GLU A 651 8.53 -17.76 -14.88
C GLU A 651 8.44 -18.62 -13.62
N TYR A 652 7.26 -19.16 -13.31
CA TYR A 652 7.10 -20.15 -12.23
C TYR A 652 7.86 -21.43 -12.57
N VAL A 653 8.77 -21.83 -11.68
CA VAL A 653 9.58 -23.06 -11.85
C VAL A 653 9.02 -24.20 -11.01
N GLY A 654 8.71 -23.96 -9.73
CA GLY A 654 8.27 -25.00 -8.81
C GLY A 654 8.07 -24.52 -7.38
N ASN A 655 7.65 -25.45 -6.52
CA ASN A 655 7.50 -25.20 -5.08
C ASN A 655 8.75 -25.67 -4.37
N ILE A 656 9.29 -24.84 -3.47
CA ILE A 656 10.22 -25.28 -2.43
C ILE A 656 9.44 -25.97 -1.31
N VAL A 657 8.29 -25.41 -0.94
CA VAL A 657 7.35 -25.96 0.04
C VAL A 657 5.92 -25.84 -0.46
N PHE A 658 5.14 -26.91 -0.33
CA PHE A 658 3.68 -26.89 -0.45
C PHE A 658 3.07 -27.51 0.82
N SER A 659 2.20 -26.77 1.53
CA SER A 659 1.48 -27.34 2.70
C SER A 659 0.10 -27.87 2.29
N LYS A 660 -0.19 -29.09 2.77
CA LYS A 660 -1.53 -29.72 2.66
C LYS A 660 -2.54 -29.16 3.67
N ASN A 661 -2.10 -28.37 4.65
CA ASN A 661 -2.97 -27.71 5.62
C ASN A 661 -3.19 -26.23 5.28
N LEU A 662 -4.46 -25.79 5.30
CA LEU A 662 -4.83 -24.41 4.98
C LEU A 662 -4.58 -23.40 6.11
N SER A 663 -4.22 -23.88 7.31
CA SER A 663 -3.88 -23.04 8.46
C SER A 663 -2.47 -22.46 8.39
N PHE A 664 -1.53 -23.10 7.68
CA PHE A 664 -0.25 -22.49 7.32
C PHE A 664 -0.52 -21.27 6.41
N ILE A 665 -0.11 -20.09 6.84
CA ILE A 665 -0.33 -18.84 6.11
C ILE A 665 1.04 -18.14 6.04
N PRO A 666 1.84 -18.41 5.00
CA PRO A 666 3.13 -17.77 4.86
C PRO A 666 2.92 -16.31 4.43
N VAL A 667 3.28 -15.39 5.31
CA VAL A 667 3.02 -13.93 5.18
C VAL A 667 4.28 -13.12 4.92
N ASP A 668 5.47 -13.65 5.21
CA ASP A 668 6.73 -13.01 4.85
C ASP A 668 7.84 -14.05 4.69
N LEU A 669 8.93 -13.66 4.02
CA LEU A 669 10.16 -14.46 3.95
C LEU A 669 11.39 -13.57 3.89
N ARG A 670 12.51 -13.98 4.49
CA ARG A 670 13.79 -13.27 4.40
C ARG A 670 14.98 -14.22 4.41
N TYR A 671 16.01 -13.89 3.65
CA TYR A 671 17.33 -14.50 3.84
C TYR A 671 17.95 -14.04 5.16
N GLY A 672 18.48 -15.00 5.92
CA GLY A 672 19.18 -14.75 7.17
C GLY A 672 20.69 -14.60 7.02
N PRO A 673 21.39 -14.28 8.13
CA PRO A 673 22.83 -14.07 8.18
C PRO A 673 23.68 -15.22 7.64
N ASP A 674 23.15 -16.43 7.74
CA ASP A 674 23.78 -17.70 7.36
C ASP A 674 23.46 -18.14 5.91
N GLY A 675 22.70 -17.33 5.17
CA GLY A 675 22.21 -17.64 3.83
C GLY A 675 21.06 -18.63 3.79
N ALA A 676 20.49 -19.04 4.93
CA ALA A 676 19.23 -19.78 4.94
C ALA A 676 18.04 -18.84 4.67
N MET A 677 16.95 -19.39 4.17
CA MET A 677 15.69 -18.65 3.98
C MET A 677 14.75 -18.91 5.16
N TYR A 678 14.15 -17.87 5.70
CA TYR A 678 13.22 -17.95 6.84
C TYR A 678 11.82 -17.55 6.38
N VAL A 679 10.81 -18.33 6.73
CA VAL A 679 9.40 -18.12 6.35
C VAL A 679 8.56 -17.83 7.58
N CYS A 680 7.89 -16.69 7.57
CA CYS A 680 6.96 -16.24 8.62
C CYS A 680 5.58 -16.84 8.38
N ASP A 681 5.12 -17.65 9.33
CA ASP A 681 3.80 -18.28 9.31
C ASP A 681 2.90 -17.65 10.38
N TRP A 682 1.90 -16.89 9.94
CA TRP A 682 0.88 -16.29 10.81
C TRP A 682 0.00 -17.35 11.51
N TYR A 683 -0.02 -18.58 10.98
CA TYR A 683 -0.75 -19.76 11.42
C TYR A 683 -2.16 -19.51 11.98
N ASN A 684 -3.21 -19.67 11.15
CA ASN A 684 -4.58 -19.46 11.62
C ASN A 684 -5.60 -20.40 10.96
N PRO A 685 -6.47 -21.07 11.73
CA PRO A 685 -7.53 -21.91 11.17
C PRO A 685 -8.64 -21.10 10.49
N VAL A 686 -8.78 -19.81 10.81
CA VAL A 686 -9.75 -18.89 10.19
C VAL A 686 -9.05 -17.90 9.28
N LYS A 687 -9.21 -18.10 7.97
CA LYS A 687 -8.52 -17.34 6.93
C LYS A 687 -9.43 -16.29 6.28
N GLY A 688 -9.02 -15.03 6.36
CA GLY A 688 -9.65 -13.90 5.65
C GLY A 688 -10.78 -13.21 6.41
N HIS A 689 -11.08 -11.96 6.02
CA HIS A 689 -11.98 -11.06 6.73
C HIS A 689 -13.36 -10.91 6.07
N ALA A 690 -13.47 -11.22 4.78
CA ALA A 690 -14.75 -11.11 4.06
C ALA A 690 -15.62 -12.37 4.21
N GLN A 691 -15.02 -13.49 4.60
CA GLN A 691 -15.68 -14.80 4.65
C GLN A 691 -16.12 -15.20 6.07
N TYR A 692 -15.59 -14.54 7.09
CA TYR A 692 -15.78 -14.80 8.52
C TYR A 692 -15.98 -13.47 9.25
N SER A 693 -16.69 -13.48 10.38
CA SER A 693 -16.73 -12.33 11.27
C SER A 693 -15.32 -11.94 11.72
N LEU A 694 -15.10 -10.65 11.96
CA LEU A 694 -13.85 -10.15 12.54
C LEU A 694 -13.69 -10.61 14.00
N ARG A 695 -14.80 -10.89 14.69
CA ARG A 695 -14.87 -11.42 16.06
C ARG A 695 -15.07 -12.95 16.14
N ASP A 696 -14.84 -13.69 15.05
CA ASP A 696 -14.99 -15.15 15.08
C ASP A 696 -14.04 -15.76 16.13
N GLU A 697 -14.59 -16.36 17.18
CA GLU A 697 -13.84 -16.91 18.33
C GLU A 697 -12.87 -18.03 17.95
N ARG A 698 -13.00 -18.61 16.75
CA ARG A 698 -12.07 -19.62 16.23
C ARG A 698 -10.83 -19.01 15.59
N ARG A 699 -10.74 -17.67 15.46
CA ARG A 699 -9.51 -17.00 15.06
C ARG A 699 -8.49 -17.23 16.16
N ASP A 700 -7.43 -17.95 15.81
CA ASP A 700 -6.33 -18.15 16.74
C ASP A 700 -5.60 -16.82 16.96
N ARG A 701 -5.11 -16.60 18.19
CA ARG A 701 -4.44 -15.36 18.61
C ARG A 701 -3.10 -15.62 19.31
N VAL A 702 -2.60 -16.85 19.21
CA VAL A 702 -1.47 -17.34 20.04
C VAL A 702 -0.41 -18.02 19.19
N SER A 703 -0.80 -18.72 18.13
CA SER A 703 0.07 -19.52 17.30
C SER A 703 0.87 -18.65 16.33
N GLY A 704 2.11 -19.05 16.06
CA GLY A 704 3.02 -18.29 15.22
C GLY A 704 4.35 -18.98 15.09
N ARG A 705 4.82 -19.14 13.84
CA ARG A 705 5.98 -20.01 13.55
C ARG A 705 6.92 -19.37 12.56
N ILE A 706 8.21 -19.59 12.77
CA ILE A 706 9.25 -19.30 11.80
C ILE A 706 9.85 -20.62 11.34
N PHE A 707 9.76 -20.91 10.04
CA PHE A 707 10.43 -22.06 9.42
C PHE A 707 11.72 -21.63 8.74
N ARG A 708 12.77 -22.43 8.87
CA ARG A 708 14.06 -22.23 8.21
C ARG A 708 14.22 -23.22 7.07
N ILE A 709 14.71 -22.74 5.92
CA ILE A 709 14.92 -23.51 4.69
C ILE A 709 16.39 -23.38 4.28
N MET A 710 17.06 -24.51 4.16
CA MET A 710 18.48 -24.58 3.76
C MET A 710 18.67 -25.64 2.67
N PRO A 711 19.48 -25.39 1.63
CA PRO A 711 19.88 -26.43 0.69
C PRO A 711 20.59 -27.59 1.41
N LYS A 712 20.29 -28.83 1.02
CA LYS A 712 20.87 -30.03 1.65
C LYS A 712 22.38 -30.08 1.46
N GLY A 713 23.10 -30.30 2.55
CA GLY A 713 24.56 -30.39 2.54
C GLY A 713 25.29 -29.07 2.35
N ALA A 714 24.58 -27.96 2.18
CA ALA A 714 25.18 -26.64 2.07
C ALA A 714 25.72 -26.17 3.42
N LYS A 715 26.89 -25.54 3.40
CA LYS A 715 27.48 -24.92 4.59
C LYS A 715 26.84 -23.53 4.83
N PRO A 716 26.51 -23.18 6.09
CA PRO A 716 26.15 -21.82 6.47
C PRO A 716 27.17 -20.81 5.95
N GLN A 717 26.68 -19.67 5.45
CA GLN A 717 27.53 -18.52 5.15
C GLN A 717 27.95 -17.83 6.45
N GLN A 718 29.10 -17.18 6.41
CA GLN A 718 29.54 -16.32 7.50
C GLN A 718 29.15 -14.89 7.21
N MET A 719 28.24 -14.33 8.02
CA MET A 719 27.87 -12.92 7.95
C MET A 719 29.12 -12.05 8.16
N PRO A 720 29.38 -11.06 7.29
CA PRO A 720 30.43 -10.08 7.54
C PRO A 720 30.09 -9.23 8.76
N GLN A 721 31.11 -8.76 9.49
CA GLN A 721 30.88 -7.82 10.59
C GLN A 721 30.31 -6.50 10.02
N ILE A 722 29.08 -6.16 10.42
CA ILE A 722 28.39 -4.93 10.01
C ILE A 722 28.22 -3.99 11.20
N HIS A 723 27.59 -4.48 12.28
CA HIS A 723 27.44 -3.68 13.49
C HIS A 723 28.81 -3.26 14.04
N GLY A 724 29.00 -1.95 14.24
CA GLY A 724 30.25 -1.37 14.75
C GLY A 724 31.45 -1.43 13.80
N ALA A 725 31.32 -1.95 12.57
CA ALA A 725 32.44 -2.08 11.64
C ALA A 725 33.00 -0.70 11.20
N PRO A 726 34.31 -0.58 10.92
CA PRO A 726 34.90 0.62 10.34
C PRO A 726 34.33 0.93 8.94
N LEU A 727 34.33 2.21 8.55
CA LEU A 727 33.78 2.66 7.26
C LEU A 727 34.36 1.89 6.06
N GLY A 728 35.68 1.66 6.03
CA GLY A 728 36.31 0.93 4.93
C GLY A 728 35.82 -0.51 4.79
N GLN A 729 35.58 -1.20 5.92
CA GLN A 729 35.04 -2.56 5.92
C GLN A 729 33.57 -2.58 5.45
N LEU A 730 32.75 -1.63 5.92
CA LEU A 730 31.37 -1.50 5.46
C LEU A 730 31.27 -1.21 3.97
N LEU A 731 32.13 -0.33 3.45
CA LEU A 731 32.21 -0.02 2.02
C LEU A 731 32.63 -1.25 1.20
N ASP A 732 33.57 -2.06 1.71
CA ASP A 732 33.98 -3.28 1.02
C ASP A 732 32.89 -4.36 0.95
N ILE A 733 31.94 -4.37 1.90
CA ILE A 733 30.75 -5.24 1.81
C ILE A 733 29.90 -4.90 0.58
N LEU A 734 29.94 -3.65 0.08
CA LEU A 734 29.19 -3.27 -1.13
C LEU A 734 29.65 -3.98 -2.41
N LYS A 735 30.83 -4.64 -2.38
CA LYS A 735 31.32 -5.45 -3.51
C LYS A 735 30.67 -6.83 -3.59
N ARG A 736 30.04 -7.28 -2.51
CA ARG A 736 29.50 -8.63 -2.37
C ARG A 736 28.28 -8.88 -3.26
N PRO A 737 28.08 -10.12 -3.76
CA PRO A 737 26.88 -10.46 -4.52
C PRO A 737 25.61 -10.41 -3.66
N GLU A 738 25.71 -10.81 -2.38
CA GLU A 738 24.55 -10.95 -1.50
C GLU A 738 23.91 -9.58 -1.20
N TYR A 739 22.73 -9.33 -1.75
CA TYR A 739 22.00 -8.07 -1.61
C TYR A 739 21.75 -7.73 -0.15
N ARG A 740 21.44 -8.71 0.70
CA ARG A 740 21.12 -8.44 2.12
C ARG A 740 22.30 -7.94 2.93
N TYR A 741 23.51 -8.44 2.67
CA TYR A 741 24.71 -7.87 3.31
C TYR A 741 24.94 -6.42 2.86
N ARG A 742 24.76 -6.12 1.57
CA ARG A 742 24.84 -4.74 1.05
C ARG A 742 23.76 -3.84 1.64
N TYR A 743 22.53 -4.33 1.75
CA TYR A 743 21.39 -3.63 2.32
C TYR A 743 21.65 -3.22 3.77
N TRP A 744 22.09 -4.15 4.62
CA TRP A 744 22.42 -3.86 6.01
C TRP A 744 23.63 -2.93 6.15
N ALA A 745 24.68 -3.13 5.34
CA ALA A 745 25.85 -2.24 5.34
C ALA A 745 25.50 -0.80 4.92
N LYS A 746 24.67 -0.61 3.89
CA LYS A 746 24.18 0.71 3.47
C LYS A 746 23.34 1.38 4.54
N ARG A 747 22.52 0.62 5.27
CA ARG A 747 21.74 1.15 6.39
C ARG A 747 22.65 1.69 7.49
N GLU A 748 23.67 0.92 7.88
CA GLU A 748 24.66 1.41 8.84
C GLU A 748 25.47 2.61 8.34
N LEU A 749 25.90 2.61 7.08
CA LEU A 749 26.65 3.71 6.49
C LEU A 749 25.85 5.03 6.48
N ARG A 750 24.52 4.96 6.35
CA ARG A 750 23.63 6.12 6.38
C ARG A 750 23.43 6.71 7.77
N ASP A 751 23.58 5.90 8.81
CA ASP A 751 23.51 6.33 10.21
C ASP A 751 24.85 6.91 10.72
N ARG A 752 25.94 6.80 9.93
CA ARG A 752 27.23 7.43 10.22
C ARG A 752 27.24 8.91 9.84
N ASP A 753 28.25 9.62 10.34
CA ASP A 753 28.55 11.01 9.97
C ASP A 753 28.67 11.14 8.43
N PRO A 754 27.79 11.93 7.77
CA PRO A 754 27.75 12.00 6.31
C PRO A 754 29.06 12.47 5.66
N ALA A 755 29.76 13.43 6.30
CA ALA A 755 30.99 14.00 5.76
C ALA A 755 32.14 12.97 5.79
N LYS A 756 32.32 12.26 6.91
CA LYS A 756 33.31 11.18 7.04
C LYS A 756 32.98 10.01 6.11
N THR A 757 31.71 9.62 6.02
CA THR A 757 31.30 8.55 5.10
C THR A 757 31.57 8.93 3.66
N LYS A 758 31.28 10.18 3.24
CA LYS A 758 31.59 10.66 1.90
C LYS A 758 33.09 10.62 1.60
N ALA A 759 33.93 11.11 2.52
CA ALA A 759 35.38 11.11 2.32
C ALA A 759 35.95 9.68 2.16
N ALA A 760 35.45 8.73 2.95
CA ALA A 760 35.83 7.32 2.81
C ALA A 760 35.32 6.71 1.50
N LEU A 761 34.10 7.04 1.08
CA LEU A 761 33.50 6.60 -0.17
C LEU A 761 34.24 7.14 -1.39
N ASP A 762 34.67 8.42 -1.39
CA ASP A 762 35.48 9.01 -2.47
C ASP A 762 36.78 8.20 -2.68
N VAL A 763 37.46 7.85 -1.59
CA VAL A 763 38.69 7.02 -1.63
C VAL A 763 38.41 5.60 -2.10
N TRP A 764 37.29 5.01 -1.66
CA TRP A 764 36.90 3.66 -2.05
C TRP A 764 36.58 3.58 -3.55
N VAL A 765 35.81 4.53 -4.08
CA VAL A 765 35.51 4.63 -5.52
C VAL A 765 36.78 4.74 -6.35
N ALA A 766 37.74 5.58 -5.93
CA ALA A 766 39.02 5.76 -6.63
C ALA A 766 39.90 4.50 -6.65
N LYS A 767 39.62 3.51 -5.79
CA LYS A 767 40.36 2.25 -5.67
C LYS A 767 39.64 1.05 -6.27
N LEU A 768 38.44 1.23 -6.84
CA LEU A 768 37.73 0.14 -7.51
C LEU A 768 38.56 -0.36 -8.69
N ASP A 769 38.71 -1.69 -8.80
CA ASP A 769 39.45 -2.33 -9.88
C ASP A 769 38.62 -2.25 -11.18
N PRO A 770 39.09 -1.56 -12.23
CA PRO A 770 38.40 -1.51 -13.52
C PRO A 770 38.34 -2.87 -14.24
N ALA A 771 39.19 -3.84 -13.86
CA ALA A 771 39.20 -5.19 -14.42
C ALA A 771 38.20 -6.14 -13.74
N ASP A 772 37.59 -5.75 -12.62
CA ASP A 772 36.56 -6.56 -11.95
C ASP A 772 35.31 -6.67 -12.86
N PRO A 773 34.79 -7.88 -13.14
CA PRO A 773 33.56 -8.06 -13.92
C PRO A 773 32.34 -7.31 -13.38
N ARG A 774 32.32 -7.00 -12.07
CA ARG A 774 31.27 -6.25 -11.37
C ARG A 774 31.63 -4.77 -11.16
N HIS A 775 32.68 -4.24 -11.81
CA HIS A 775 33.11 -2.85 -11.64
C HIS A 775 31.97 -1.83 -11.77
N ARG A 776 31.16 -1.93 -12.84
CA ARG A 776 30.00 -1.05 -13.06
C ARG A 776 28.94 -1.15 -11.97
N HIS A 777 28.73 -2.36 -11.43
CA HIS A 777 27.82 -2.57 -10.31
C HIS A 777 28.36 -1.89 -9.03
N HIS A 778 29.65 -2.04 -8.72
CA HIS A 778 30.26 -1.38 -7.56
C HIS A 778 30.17 0.15 -7.64
N GLN A 779 30.33 0.71 -8.84
CA GLN A 779 30.14 2.14 -9.08
C GLN A 779 28.67 2.59 -8.84
N ILE A 780 27.69 1.77 -9.22
CA ILE A 780 26.26 2.05 -8.95
C ILE A 780 25.95 1.97 -7.45
N GLU A 781 26.52 1.00 -6.73
CA GLU A 781 26.42 0.96 -5.25
C GLU A 781 26.96 2.23 -4.60
N ALA A 782 28.06 2.79 -5.12
CA ALA A 782 28.56 4.08 -4.66
C ALA A 782 27.57 5.23 -4.96
N ILE A 783 27.01 5.30 -6.16
CA ILE A 783 26.02 6.32 -6.52
C ILE A 783 24.83 6.31 -5.57
N TRP A 784 24.29 5.13 -5.31
CA TRP A 784 23.20 4.94 -4.36
C TRP A 784 23.59 5.36 -2.95
N LEU A 785 24.78 5.02 -2.48
CA LEU A 785 25.25 5.44 -1.16
C LEU A 785 25.49 6.95 -1.07
N TYR A 786 26.07 7.59 -2.10
CA TYR A 786 26.21 9.05 -2.14
C TYR A 786 24.85 9.71 -1.93
N ARG A 787 23.81 9.26 -2.64
CA ARG A 787 22.45 9.77 -2.43
C ARG A 787 21.96 9.50 -1.02
N GLY A 788 22.10 8.27 -0.52
CA GLY A 788 21.63 7.86 0.80
C GLY A 788 22.25 8.65 1.96
N ILE A 789 23.45 9.20 1.79
CA ILE A 789 24.11 10.07 2.78
C ILE A 789 23.90 11.57 2.50
N GLY A 790 23.10 11.95 1.49
CA GLY A 790 22.85 13.34 1.10
C GLY A 790 24.00 14.01 0.34
N ALA A 791 24.91 13.21 -0.23
CA ALA A 791 26.01 13.68 -1.08
C ALA A 791 25.69 13.47 -2.57
N VAL A 792 26.51 14.07 -3.44
CA VAL A 792 26.37 13.99 -4.89
C VAL A 792 27.73 13.70 -5.53
N ASN A 793 27.76 12.85 -6.55
CA ASN A 793 28.92 12.65 -7.42
C ASN A 793 28.50 12.67 -8.90
N THR A 794 28.38 13.88 -9.46
CA THR A 794 27.93 14.08 -10.85
C THR A 794 28.90 13.54 -11.88
N LYS A 795 30.22 13.52 -11.59
CA LYS A 795 31.24 12.98 -12.49
C LYS A 795 31.06 11.47 -12.67
N LEU A 796 30.91 10.73 -11.58
CA LEU A 796 30.67 9.29 -11.62
C LEU A 796 29.32 8.98 -12.27
N LEU A 797 28.28 9.77 -11.96
CA LEU A 797 26.96 9.57 -12.58
C LEU A 797 27.03 9.79 -14.10
N ALA A 798 27.72 10.82 -14.58
CA ALA A 798 27.92 11.06 -16.01
C ALA A 798 28.61 9.89 -16.71
N GLU A 799 29.65 9.33 -16.08
CA GLU A 799 30.34 8.14 -16.60
C GLU A 799 29.39 6.94 -16.73
N LEU A 800 28.57 6.70 -15.71
CA LEU A 800 27.64 5.58 -15.69
C LEU A 800 26.44 5.74 -16.64
N LEU A 801 26.05 6.97 -16.95
CA LEU A 801 25.03 7.25 -17.98
C LEU A 801 25.51 6.93 -19.40
N GLU A 802 26.82 6.77 -19.60
CA GLU A 802 27.46 6.54 -20.90
C GLU A 802 28.16 5.18 -21.01
N CYS A 803 28.17 4.37 -19.94
CA CYS A 803 28.90 3.11 -19.93
C CYS A 803 28.28 2.05 -20.85
N ASP A 804 29.05 1.01 -21.16
CA ASP A 804 28.68 -0.13 -22.01
C ASP A 804 27.57 -1.01 -21.39
N ASN A 805 27.53 -1.14 -20.06
CA ASN A 805 26.51 -1.92 -19.36
C ASN A 805 25.15 -1.17 -19.29
N HIS A 806 24.12 -1.72 -19.95
CA HIS A 806 22.81 -1.06 -20.00
C HIS A 806 22.03 -1.09 -18.68
N HIS A 807 22.27 -2.06 -17.79
CA HIS A 807 21.66 -2.06 -16.46
C HIS A 807 22.23 -0.94 -15.59
N ALA A 808 23.55 -0.72 -15.66
CA ALA A 808 24.19 0.41 -15.00
C ALA A 808 23.67 1.74 -15.54
N ARG A 809 23.51 1.89 -16.86
CA ARG A 809 22.88 3.07 -17.47
C ARG A 809 21.44 3.27 -16.99
N ALA A 810 20.65 2.20 -16.86
CA ALA A 810 19.27 2.30 -16.38
C ALA A 810 19.19 2.73 -14.91
N ALA A 811 20.01 2.15 -14.04
CA ALA A 811 20.14 2.56 -12.63
C ALA A 811 20.68 4.01 -12.50
N ALA A 812 21.59 4.42 -13.39
CA ALA A 812 22.05 5.80 -13.47
C ALA A 812 20.95 6.75 -13.96
N ALA A 813 20.12 6.35 -14.93
CA ALA A 813 18.96 7.13 -15.37
C ALA A 813 17.91 7.27 -14.25
N HIS A 814 17.71 6.23 -13.44
CA HIS A 814 16.94 6.33 -12.20
C HIS A 814 17.52 7.42 -11.31
N GLN A 815 18.82 7.41 -11.02
CA GLN A 815 19.43 8.43 -10.16
C GLN A 815 19.36 9.84 -10.77
N PHE A 816 19.52 9.97 -12.08
CA PHE A 816 19.47 11.24 -12.79
C PHE A 816 18.14 11.98 -12.54
N ARG A 817 17.03 11.24 -12.37
CA ARG A 817 15.73 11.76 -11.89
C ARG A 817 15.87 12.76 -10.73
N TYR A 818 16.70 12.44 -9.75
CA TYR A 818 16.89 13.25 -8.53
C TYR A 818 18.04 14.25 -8.64
N TRP A 819 19.02 13.99 -9.51
CA TRP A 819 20.24 14.80 -9.62
C TRP A 819 20.31 15.66 -10.89
N HIS A 820 19.28 15.67 -11.74
CA HIS A 820 19.28 16.41 -13.00
C HIS A 820 19.72 17.87 -12.83
N ALA A 821 19.17 18.56 -11.81
CA ALA A 821 19.47 19.96 -11.50
C ALA A 821 20.95 20.24 -11.11
N HIS A 822 21.76 19.21 -10.90
CA HIS A 822 23.21 19.35 -10.69
C HIS A 822 24.01 19.35 -12.00
N PHE A 823 23.38 19.14 -13.16
CA PHE A 823 24.00 19.14 -14.47
C PHE A 823 23.66 20.41 -15.24
N LYS A 824 24.66 21.04 -15.86
CA LYS A 824 24.43 22.20 -16.75
C LYS A 824 23.83 21.81 -18.10
N ASN A 825 24.00 20.55 -18.49
CA ASN A 825 23.55 19.96 -19.76
C ASN A 825 22.47 18.89 -19.55
N GLU A 826 21.62 19.08 -18.53
CA GLU A 826 20.57 18.15 -18.12
C GLU A 826 19.61 17.78 -19.27
N GLU A 827 19.23 18.76 -20.10
CA GLU A 827 18.37 18.54 -21.27
C GLU A 827 19.03 17.61 -22.30
N GLN A 828 20.31 17.84 -22.63
CA GLN A 828 21.05 17.02 -23.60
C GLN A 828 21.28 15.61 -23.08
N ILE A 829 21.46 15.45 -21.76
CA ILE A 829 21.57 14.13 -21.12
C ILE A 829 20.23 13.40 -21.26
N LEU A 830 19.11 14.03 -20.87
CA LEU A 830 17.79 13.39 -20.93
C LEU A 830 17.39 13.02 -22.37
N ASP A 831 17.64 13.90 -23.35
CA ASP A 831 17.38 13.61 -24.76
C ASP A 831 18.17 12.40 -25.26
N ARG A 832 19.42 12.25 -24.83
CA ARG A 832 20.25 11.10 -25.19
C ARG A 832 19.71 9.81 -24.61
N LEU A 833 19.36 9.80 -23.32
CA LEU A 833 18.79 8.63 -22.64
C LEU A 833 17.44 8.22 -23.25
N ALA A 834 16.65 9.19 -23.71
CA ALA A 834 15.40 8.95 -24.43
C ALA A 834 15.62 8.22 -25.77
N GLY A 835 16.81 8.31 -26.35
CA GLY A 835 17.23 7.58 -27.55
C GLY A 835 18.08 6.34 -27.29
N ASP A 836 18.24 5.88 -26.03
CA ASP A 836 19.10 4.74 -25.71
C ASP A 836 18.59 3.45 -26.39
N PRO A 837 19.50 2.62 -26.95
CA PRO A 837 19.11 1.33 -27.54
C PRO A 837 18.40 0.41 -26.54
N SER A 838 18.78 0.47 -25.26
CA SER A 838 18.13 -0.29 -24.20
C SER A 838 16.77 0.31 -23.86
N THR A 839 15.75 -0.53 -23.96
CA THR A 839 14.37 -0.19 -23.58
C THR A 839 14.23 0.00 -22.08
N LEU A 840 15.09 -0.62 -21.27
CA LEU A 840 15.14 -0.44 -19.83
C LEU A 840 15.62 0.97 -19.45
N VAL A 841 16.66 1.48 -20.12
CA VAL A 841 17.12 2.86 -19.97
C VAL A 841 16.02 3.84 -20.38
N ARG A 842 15.35 3.58 -21.51
CA ARG A 842 14.20 4.39 -21.95
C ARG A 842 13.03 4.36 -20.96
N MET A 843 12.79 3.24 -20.28
CA MET A 843 11.74 3.13 -19.26
C MET A 843 12.05 3.99 -18.03
N GLU A 844 13.27 3.88 -17.49
CA GLU A 844 13.73 4.73 -16.38
C GLU A 844 13.74 6.21 -16.75
N THR A 845 14.10 6.52 -18.00
CA THR A 845 14.05 7.89 -18.55
C THR A 845 12.62 8.41 -18.62
N ALA A 846 11.67 7.61 -19.12
CA ALA A 846 10.25 7.97 -19.15
C ALA A 846 9.73 8.28 -17.74
N ILE A 847 10.09 7.45 -16.75
CA ILE A 847 9.76 7.71 -15.34
C ILE A 847 10.40 9.01 -14.86
N ALA A 848 11.68 9.23 -15.17
CA ALA A 848 12.42 10.42 -14.76
C ALA A 848 11.77 11.73 -15.25
N THR A 849 11.19 11.73 -16.46
CA THR A 849 10.48 12.90 -16.99
C THR A 849 9.39 13.40 -16.05
N SER A 850 8.68 12.51 -15.35
CA SER A 850 7.62 12.88 -14.40
C SER A 850 8.14 13.63 -13.17
N TYR A 851 9.40 13.50 -12.81
CA TYR A 851 10.00 14.23 -11.68
C TYR A 851 10.59 15.56 -12.11
N ILE A 852 11.09 15.62 -13.35
CA ILE A 852 11.68 16.81 -13.95
C ILE A 852 10.59 17.83 -14.32
N GLY A 853 9.51 17.40 -14.99
CA GLY A 853 8.31 18.24 -15.16
C GLY A 853 8.48 19.48 -16.04
N THR A 854 9.46 19.52 -16.93
CA THR A 854 9.75 20.66 -17.81
C THR A 854 9.27 20.43 -19.25
N PRO A 855 9.15 21.48 -20.09
CA PRO A 855 8.82 21.32 -21.51
C PRO A 855 9.77 20.38 -22.26
N TRP A 856 11.08 20.43 -21.99
CA TRP A 856 12.05 19.52 -22.61
C TRP A 856 11.96 18.09 -22.09
N ALA A 857 11.48 17.87 -20.85
CA ALA A 857 11.16 16.54 -20.37
C ALA A 857 9.98 15.91 -21.15
N LEU A 858 8.98 16.73 -21.54
CA LEU A 858 7.92 16.28 -22.44
C LEU A 858 8.47 15.90 -23.82
N GLU A 859 9.41 16.67 -24.38
CA GLU A 859 10.05 16.33 -25.67
C GLU A 859 10.79 14.98 -25.61
N ALA A 860 11.56 14.75 -24.55
CA ALA A 860 12.23 13.47 -24.32
C ALA A 860 11.22 12.31 -24.20
N LEU A 861 10.10 12.52 -23.49
CA LEU A 861 9.04 11.52 -23.36
C LEU A 861 8.37 11.21 -24.71
N VAL A 862 8.13 12.23 -25.54
CA VAL A 862 7.59 12.07 -26.90
C VAL A 862 8.58 11.31 -27.80
N LYS A 863 9.88 11.58 -27.68
CA LYS A 863 10.93 10.82 -28.39
C LYS A 863 10.90 9.33 -28.04
N ILE A 864 10.69 8.98 -26.77
CA ILE A 864 10.54 7.59 -26.33
C ILE A 864 9.24 6.99 -26.90
N LEU A 865 8.13 7.73 -26.84
CA LEU A 865 6.81 7.31 -27.35
C LEU A 865 6.83 6.98 -28.85
N ASN A 866 7.66 7.68 -29.63
CA ASN A 866 7.79 7.47 -31.08
C ASN A 866 8.67 6.27 -31.46
N GLN A 867 9.26 5.59 -30.47
CA GLN A 867 10.02 4.35 -30.65
C GLN A 867 9.18 3.14 -30.25
N PRO A 868 9.58 1.90 -30.59
CA PRO A 868 8.89 0.71 -30.12
C PRO A 868 8.70 0.74 -28.60
N ASN A 869 7.44 0.60 -28.17
CA ASN A 869 7.04 0.57 -26.77
C ASN A 869 5.84 -0.36 -26.58
N ILE A 870 6.01 -1.39 -25.74
CA ILE A 870 4.95 -2.29 -25.28
C ILE A 870 5.20 -2.62 -23.79
N GLY A 871 4.31 -3.40 -23.17
CA GLY A 871 4.52 -3.89 -21.81
C GLY A 871 4.81 -2.79 -20.79
N HIS A 872 5.86 -2.99 -19.98
CA HIS A 872 6.29 -2.08 -18.91
C HIS A 872 6.67 -0.70 -19.43
N LEU A 873 7.44 -0.60 -20.51
CA LEU A 873 7.80 0.69 -21.11
C LEU A 873 6.56 1.50 -21.54
N SER A 874 5.58 0.85 -22.18
CA SER A 874 4.32 1.53 -22.55
C SER A 874 3.54 2.02 -21.33
N TYR A 875 3.53 1.24 -20.25
CA TYR A 875 2.91 1.65 -18.99
C TYR A 875 3.61 2.86 -18.36
N ALA A 876 4.95 2.84 -18.29
CA ALA A 876 5.76 3.93 -17.77
C ALA A 876 5.54 5.25 -18.54
N ILE A 877 5.49 5.18 -19.88
CA ILE A 877 5.18 6.35 -20.73
C ILE A 877 3.79 6.90 -20.39
N ASN A 878 2.79 6.05 -20.26
CA ASN A 878 1.43 6.48 -19.96
C ASN A 878 1.32 7.11 -18.56
N ALA A 879 1.94 6.48 -17.57
CA ALA A 879 2.01 6.99 -16.21
C ALA A 879 2.69 8.36 -16.17
N ALA A 880 3.84 8.51 -16.84
CA ALA A 880 4.55 9.78 -16.94
C ALA A 880 3.73 10.87 -17.65
N LEU A 881 3.07 10.57 -18.78
CA LEU A 881 2.18 11.51 -19.48
C LEU A 881 1.02 11.99 -18.61
N GLY A 882 0.50 11.11 -17.74
CA GLY A 882 -0.59 11.41 -16.81
C GLY A 882 -0.18 12.08 -15.50
N SER A 883 1.12 12.15 -15.21
CA SER A 883 1.64 12.71 -13.96
C SER A 883 1.28 14.19 -13.78
N ARG A 884 1.15 14.63 -12.53
CA ARG A 884 0.78 16.02 -12.18
C ARG A 884 1.71 17.10 -12.74
N THR A 885 2.94 16.73 -13.09
CA THR A 885 3.98 17.63 -13.60
C THR A 885 4.00 17.68 -15.13
N ILE A 886 3.73 16.57 -15.82
CA ILE A 886 3.78 16.49 -17.28
C ILE A 886 2.42 16.74 -17.92
N LYS A 887 1.32 16.26 -17.34
CA LYS A 887 -0.04 16.41 -17.89
C LYS A 887 -0.37 17.88 -18.25
N PRO A 888 -0.07 18.90 -17.41
CA PRO A 888 -0.35 20.30 -17.74
C PRO A 888 0.42 20.84 -18.95
N LEU A 889 1.53 20.21 -19.34
CA LEU A 889 2.36 20.66 -20.45
C LEU A 889 1.76 20.33 -21.83
N TRP A 890 0.85 19.35 -21.90
CA TRP A 890 0.25 18.91 -23.16
C TRP A 890 -1.29 18.85 -23.13
N SER A 891 -1.89 18.47 -22.01
CA SER A 891 -3.34 18.32 -21.87
C SER A 891 -4.01 19.67 -21.65
N GLY A 892 -4.99 20.02 -22.49
CA GLY A 892 -5.64 21.33 -22.45
C GLY A 892 -4.83 22.45 -23.09
N ASN A 893 -3.67 22.15 -23.69
CA ASN A 893 -2.84 23.08 -24.45
C ASN A 893 -2.93 22.75 -25.95
N ALA A 894 -3.62 23.61 -26.71
CA ALA A 894 -3.88 23.40 -28.13
C ALA A 894 -2.58 23.34 -28.96
N ASP A 895 -1.62 24.22 -28.65
CA ASP A 895 -0.34 24.30 -29.37
C ASP A 895 0.51 23.04 -29.11
N ALA A 896 0.61 22.61 -27.85
CA ALA A 896 1.32 21.38 -27.50
C ALA A 896 0.66 20.13 -28.12
N THR A 897 -0.67 20.09 -28.15
CA THR A 897 -1.43 19.01 -28.80
C THR A 897 -1.20 18.97 -30.31
N ALA A 898 -1.16 20.14 -30.96
CA ALA A 898 -0.86 20.25 -32.38
C ALA A 898 0.59 19.87 -32.71
N LYS A 899 1.54 20.23 -31.84
CA LYS A 899 2.96 19.87 -31.96
C LYS A 899 3.21 18.37 -31.79
N HIS A 900 2.45 17.70 -30.92
CA HIS A 900 2.64 16.28 -30.58
C HIS A 900 1.40 15.41 -30.79
N PRO A 901 0.91 15.24 -32.04
CA PRO A 901 -0.29 14.45 -32.32
C PRO A 901 -0.14 12.96 -31.95
N GLY A 902 1.11 12.48 -31.77
CA GLY A 902 1.41 11.12 -31.31
C GLY A 902 0.88 10.82 -29.90
N ILE A 903 0.81 11.82 -29.01
CA ILE A 903 0.31 11.63 -27.63
C ILE A 903 -1.16 11.18 -27.66
N GLY A 904 -2.00 11.88 -28.42
CA GLY A 904 -3.43 11.53 -28.55
C GLY A 904 -3.63 10.13 -29.14
N LYS A 905 -2.86 9.77 -30.18
CA LYS A 905 -2.88 8.41 -30.78
C LYS A 905 -2.48 7.33 -29.77
N PHE A 906 -1.41 7.58 -29.01
CA PHE A 906 -0.92 6.67 -27.99
C PHE A 906 -1.94 6.44 -26.88
N ILE A 907 -2.50 7.52 -26.32
CA ILE A 907 -3.52 7.44 -25.26
C ILE A 907 -4.75 6.70 -25.77
N ALA A 908 -5.25 7.03 -26.97
CA ALA A 908 -6.39 6.34 -27.56
C ALA A 908 -6.12 4.84 -27.75
N ALA A 909 -4.95 4.46 -28.26
CA ALA A 909 -4.54 3.06 -28.41
C ALA A 909 -4.41 2.35 -27.05
N PHE A 910 -3.82 3.01 -26.05
CA PHE A 910 -3.68 2.48 -24.70
C PHE A 910 -5.05 2.26 -24.05
N THR A 911 -5.93 3.26 -24.07
CA THR A 911 -7.31 3.17 -23.57
C THR A 911 -8.11 2.09 -24.30
N LEU A 912 -7.93 1.96 -25.61
CA LEU A 912 -8.57 0.90 -26.39
C LEU A 912 -8.10 -0.48 -25.92
N ARG A 913 -6.79 -0.70 -25.73
CA ARG A 913 -6.25 -1.94 -25.15
C ARG A 913 -6.82 -2.21 -23.76
N GLN A 914 -7.01 -1.18 -22.94
CA GLN A 914 -7.64 -1.33 -21.62
C GLN A 914 -9.10 -1.80 -21.72
N LYS A 915 -9.88 -1.23 -22.63
CA LYS A 915 -11.27 -1.65 -22.88
C LYS A 915 -11.34 -3.07 -23.43
N MET A 916 -10.40 -3.40 -24.32
CA MET A 916 -10.27 -4.70 -24.97
C MET A 916 -9.61 -5.77 -24.10
N SER A 917 -9.13 -5.46 -22.89
CA SER A 917 -8.66 -6.47 -21.96
C SER A 917 -9.84 -7.39 -21.57
N PRO A 918 -9.66 -8.72 -21.53
CA PRO A 918 -10.74 -9.63 -21.14
C PRO A 918 -11.36 -9.22 -19.80
N LYS A 919 -12.62 -8.74 -19.84
CA LYS A 919 -13.36 -8.32 -18.64
C LYS A 919 -14.00 -9.54 -17.97
N LYS A 920 -13.25 -10.43 -17.32
CA LYS A 920 -13.73 -11.24 -16.16
C LYS A 920 -12.70 -12.23 -15.59
N ARG A 921 -12.89 -12.51 -14.29
CA ARG A 921 -12.15 -13.44 -13.42
C ARG A 921 -11.73 -14.73 -14.13
N TYR A 922 -10.43 -14.95 -14.23
CA TYR A 922 -9.87 -16.30 -14.40
C TYR A 922 -10.49 -17.20 -13.34
N SER A 923 -11.18 -18.26 -13.75
CA SER A 923 -11.57 -19.30 -12.81
C SER A 923 -10.30 -20.03 -12.33
N ALA A 924 -10.34 -20.67 -11.16
CA ALA A 924 -9.21 -21.50 -10.71
C ALA A 924 -8.83 -22.55 -11.76
N ARG A 925 -9.82 -23.07 -12.50
CA ARG A 925 -9.66 -24.01 -13.61
C ARG A 925 -8.90 -23.41 -14.80
N ASP A 926 -9.13 -22.13 -15.11
CA ASP A 926 -8.40 -21.42 -16.18
C ASP A 926 -6.93 -21.21 -15.80
N ALA A 927 -6.66 -20.83 -14.56
CA ALA A 927 -5.30 -20.66 -14.06
C ALA A 927 -4.55 -21.99 -14.00
N GLU A 928 -5.22 -23.07 -13.56
CA GLU A 928 -4.67 -24.43 -13.59
C GLU A 928 -4.32 -24.88 -15.01
N PHE A 929 -5.18 -24.57 -15.98
CA PHE A 929 -4.92 -24.86 -17.38
C PHE A 929 -3.73 -24.06 -17.93
N ASP A 930 -3.65 -22.77 -17.60
CA ASP A 930 -2.60 -21.87 -18.10
C ASP A 930 -1.21 -22.18 -17.51
N ASN A 931 -1.15 -22.91 -16.38
CA ASN A 931 0.10 -23.35 -15.78
C ASN A 931 0.63 -24.69 -16.34
N ARG A 932 -0.06 -25.30 -17.31
CA ARG A 932 0.39 -26.57 -17.90
C ARG A 932 1.69 -26.38 -18.68
N LYS A 933 2.67 -27.24 -18.42
CA LYS A 933 3.94 -27.26 -19.15
C LYS A 933 3.69 -27.39 -20.65
N GLY A 934 4.33 -26.52 -21.43
CA GLY A 934 4.21 -26.53 -22.89
C GLY A 934 2.91 -25.91 -23.44
N LEU A 935 2.18 -25.11 -22.65
CA LEU A 935 1.05 -24.32 -23.14
C LEU A 935 1.46 -23.48 -24.36
N LYS A 936 0.72 -23.64 -25.47
CA LYS A 936 0.81 -22.73 -26.61
C LYS A 936 -0.20 -21.61 -26.43
N VAL A 937 0.27 -20.38 -26.27
CA VAL A 937 -0.57 -19.18 -26.34
C VAL A 937 -0.57 -18.66 -27.78
N VAL A 938 -1.75 -18.48 -28.35
CA VAL A 938 -1.97 -17.92 -29.68
C VAL A 938 -2.82 -16.67 -29.52
N LYS A 939 -2.34 -15.50 -29.95
CA LYS A 939 -3.10 -14.26 -29.91
C LYS A 939 -3.69 -14.04 -31.29
N ILE A 940 -5.02 -13.91 -31.37
CA ILE A 940 -5.74 -13.69 -32.62
C ILE A 940 -6.58 -12.41 -32.46
N ALA A 941 -6.61 -11.56 -33.46
CA ALA A 941 -7.44 -10.37 -33.52
C ALA A 941 -8.33 -10.41 -34.76
N ALA A 942 -9.54 -9.87 -34.66
CA ALA A 942 -10.28 -9.48 -35.85
C ALA A 942 -9.59 -8.27 -36.50
N VAL A 943 -9.37 -8.32 -37.81
CA VAL A 943 -8.84 -7.18 -38.56
C VAL A 943 -9.99 -6.19 -38.78
N LYS A 944 -9.89 -5.04 -38.11
CA LYS A 944 -10.92 -4.00 -38.08
C LYS A 944 -11.47 -3.71 -39.49
N GLU A 945 -12.78 -3.78 -39.63
CA GLU A 945 -13.55 -3.47 -40.85
C GLU A 945 -13.16 -4.33 -42.07
N ARG A 946 -12.53 -5.50 -41.86
CA ARG A 946 -12.12 -6.41 -42.95
C ARG A 946 -12.72 -7.80 -42.88
N MET A 947 -13.40 -8.17 -41.79
CA MET A 947 -13.94 -9.53 -41.58
C MET A 947 -12.88 -10.63 -41.79
N LEU A 948 -11.68 -10.43 -41.23
CA LEU A 948 -10.58 -11.39 -41.28
C LEU A 948 -10.02 -11.60 -39.87
N PHE A 949 -9.40 -12.76 -39.65
CA PHE A 949 -8.45 -12.93 -38.54
C PHE A 949 -7.06 -12.46 -38.98
N ASP A 950 -6.32 -11.81 -38.08
CA ASP A 950 -4.93 -11.37 -38.34
C ASP A 950 -3.96 -12.56 -38.44
N VAL A 951 -4.22 -13.61 -37.67
CA VAL A 951 -3.59 -14.91 -37.77
C VAL A 951 -4.51 -15.79 -38.61
N THR A 952 -3.99 -16.26 -39.75
CA THR A 952 -4.72 -17.18 -40.65
C THR A 952 -4.25 -18.62 -40.52
N ARG A 953 -3.09 -18.86 -39.89
CA ARG A 953 -2.53 -20.20 -39.67
C ARG A 953 -1.68 -20.23 -38.40
N PHE A 954 -1.81 -21.27 -37.57
CA PHE A 954 -0.89 -21.53 -36.46
C PHE A 954 -0.70 -23.03 -36.23
N GLU A 955 0.41 -23.42 -35.60
CA GLU A 955 0.79 -24.82 -35.38
C GLU A 955 0.83 -25.19 -33.89
N VAL A 956 0.39 -26.41 -33.58
CA VAL A 956 0.39 -27.03 -32.25
C VAL A 956 0.77 -28.51 -32.37
N LYS A 957 1.30 -29.11 -31.30
CA LYS A 957 1.54 -30.56 -31.23
C LYS A 957 0.26 -31.30 -30.84
N ALA A 958 0.11 -32.53 -31.30
CA ALA A 958 -0.96 -33.42 -30.86
C ALA A 958 -1.05 -33.49 -29.33
N GLY A 959 -2.24 -33.24 -28.77
CA GLY A 959 -2.46 -33.23 -27.31
C GLY A 959 -1.85 -32.05 -26.54
N GLN A 960 -1.28 -31.05 -27.21
CA GLN A 960 -0.72 -29.86 -26.56
C GLN A 960 -1.84 -29.02 -25.92
N PRO A 961 -1.65 -28.48 -24.69
CA PRO A 961 -2.55 -27.46 -24.17
C PRO A 961 -2.43 -26.17 -24.99
N VAL A 962 -3.56 -25.61 -25.42
CA VAL A 962 -3.63 -24.40 -26.26
C VAL A 962 -4.54 -23.37 -25.59
N ARG A 963 -4.10 -22.12 -25.59
CA ARG A 963 -4.92 -20.95 -25.27
C ARG A 963 -4.95 -20.00 -26.46
N ILE A 964 -6.14 -19.72 -26.99
CA ILE A 964 -6.34 -18.65 -27.96
C ILE A 964 -6.86 -17.42 -27.22
N ASP A 965 -6.13 -16.32 -27.26
CA ASP A 965 -6.57 -15.01 -26.78
C ASP A 965 -7.13 -14.24 -27.97
N PHE A 966 -8.46 -14.23 -28.12
CA PHE A 966 -9.15 -13.57 -29.23
C PHE A 966 -9.56 -12.15 -28.85
N THR A 967 -9.19 -11.17 -29.67
CA THR A 967 -9.52 -9.76 -29.48
C THR A 967 -10.38 -9.25 -30.63
N ASN A 968 -11.42 -8.50 -30.31
CA ASN A 968 -12.33 -7.92 -31.29
C ASN A 968 -12.27 -6.38 -31.26
N PRO A 969 -11.43 -5.74 -32.09
CA PRO A 969 -11.41 -4.29 -32.27
C PRO A 969 -12.52 -3.76 -33.20
N ASP A 970 -13.30 -4.64 -33.84
CA ASP A 970 -14.30 -4.27 -34.83
C ASP A 970 -15.61 -3.77 -34.19
N ALA A 971 -16.42 -3.07 -34.97
CA ALA A 971 -17.77 -2.64 -34.58
C ALA A 971 -18.79 -3.79 -34.59
N THR A 972 -18.49 -4.86 -35.32
CA THR A 972 -19.29 -6.08 -35.36
C THR A 972 -18.79 -7.09 -34.34
N ALA A 973 -19.69 -7.92 -33.79
CA ALA A 973 -19.29 -8.98 -32.87
C ALA A 973 -18.72 -10.19 -33.65
N HIS A 974 -17.70 -10.83 -33.08
CA HIS A 974 -17.02 -11.97 -33.71
C HIS A 974 -16.76 -13.09 -32.69
N ASN A 975 -16.54 -14.29 -33.17
CA ASN A 975 -16.12 -15.43 -32.35
C ASN A 975 -15.11 -16.30 -33.11
N ILE A 976 -14.51 -17.25 -32.39
CA ILE A 976 -13.69 -18.30 -32.98
C ILE A 976 -14.35 -19.63 -32.66
N VAL A 977 -14.70 -20.38 -33.71
CA VAL A 977 -15.23 -21.75 -33.61
C VAL A 977 -14.29 -22.68 -34.35
N ILE A 978 -13.58 -23.53 -33.61
CA ILE A 978 -12.71 -24.59 -34.12
C ILE A 978 -13.56 -25.81 -34.46
N VAL A 979 -13.45 -26.30 -35.68
CA VAL A 979 -14.26 -27.39 -36.21
C VAL A 979 -13.41 -28.58 -36.63
N ALA A 980 -14.05 -29.74 -36.76
CA ALA A 980 -13.43 -30.93 -37.32
C ALA A 980 -13.00 -30.70 -38.79
N PRO A 981 -11.98 -31.41 -39.31
CA PRO A 981 -11.55 -31.27 -40.70
C PRO A 981 -12.71 -31.47 -41.68
N GLY A 982 -12.86 -30.55 -42.64
CA GLY A 982 -13.91 -30.57 -43.68
C GLY A 982 -15.31 -30.18 -43.21
N ALA A 983 -15.46 -29.64 -41.99
CA ALA A 983 -16.76 -29.27 -41.42
C ALA A 983 -17.13 -27.78 -41.59
N GLU A 984 -16.32 -26.96 -42.25
CA GLU A 984 -16.51 -25.49 -42.27
C GLU A 984 -17.86 -25.08 -42.87
N ALA A 985 -18.21 -25.64 -44.02
CA ALA A 985 -19.44 -25.31 -44.73
C ALA A 985 -20.68 -25.74 -43.93
N GLU A 986 -20.68 -26.97 -43.40
CA GLU A 986 -21.79 -27.48 -42.57
C GLU A 986 -22.03 -26.61 -41.33
N ILE A 987 -20.96 -26.27 -40.60
CA ILE A 987 -21.07 -25.46 -39.37
C ILE A 987 -21.42 -24.02 -39.70
N GLY A 988 -20.84 -23.45 -40.76
CA GLY A 988 -21.13 -22.11 -41.21
C GLY A 988 -22.58 -21.92 -41.66
N GLU A 989 -23.12 -22.85 -42.46
CA GLU A 989 -24.52 -22.83 -42.88
C GLU A 989 -25.46 -23.02 -41.69
N ALA A 990 -25.15 -23.95 -40.78
CA ALA A 990 -25.94 -24.13 -39.56
C ALA A 990 -25.97 -22.85 -38.71
N ALA A 991 -24.88 -22.09 -38.65
CA ALA A 991 -24.86 -20.81 -37.94
C ALA A 991 -25.69 -19.72 -38.64
N ASN A 992 -25.72 -19.70 -39.97
CA ASN A 992 -26.61 -18.83 -40.74
C ASN A 992 -28.09 -19.17 -40.47
N GLU A 993 -28.45 -20.46 -40.40
CA GLU A 993 -29.81 -20.88 -40.08
C GLU A 993 -30.23 -20.50 -38.65
N MET A 994 -29.31 -20.53 -37.69
CA MET A 994 -29.58 -20.04 -36.32
C MET A 994 -30.01 -18.58 -36.28
N ALA A 995 -29.61 -17.75 -37.25
CA ALA A 995 -30.03 -16.36 -37.34
C ALA A 995 -31.53 -16.20 -37.68
N LYS A 996 -32.15 -17.22 -38.26
CA LYS A 996 -33.58 -17.22 -38.60
C LYS A 996 -34.48 -17.57 -37.42
N ASP A 997 -33.93 -18.19 -36.37
CA ASP A 997 -34.65 -18.45 -35.12
C ASP A 997 -34.60 -17.19 -34.21
N PRO A 998 -35.74 -16.56 -33.89
CA PRO A 998 -35.79 -15.36 -33.04
C PRO A 998 -35.13 -15.54 -31.67
N LYS A 999 -35.18 -16.75 -31.08
CA LYS A 999 -34.57 -17.03 -29.77
C LYS A 999 -33.05 -17.12 -29.86
N GLU A 1000 -32.51 -17.77 -30.89
CA GLU A 1000 -31.07 -17.88 -31.07
C GLU A 1000 -30.46 -16.56 -31.57
N ALA A 1001 -31.19 -15.80 -32.39
CA ALA A 1001 -30.84 -14.42 -32.74
C ALA A 1001 -30.80 -13.50 -31.50
N GLN A 1002 -31.75 -13.63 -30.57
CA GLN A 1002 -31.74 -12.88 -29.31
C GLN A 1002 -30.56 -13.27 -28.39
N ARG A 1003 -30.11 -14.53 -28.42
CA ARG A 1003 -28.92 -14.98 -27.67
C ARG A 1003 -27.60 -14.53 -28.30
N GLY A 1004 -27.58 -14.36 -29.62
CA GLY A 1004 -26.48 -13.74 -30.37
C GLY A 1004 -25.16 -14.50 -30.33
N GLN A 1005 -25.15 -15.79 -30.01
CA GLN A 1005 -23.92 -16.59 -29.92
C GLN A 1005 -23.54 -17.30 -31.22
N TYR A 1006 -24.55 -17.72 -31.99
CA TYR A 1006 -24.41 -18.38 -33.29
C TYR A 1006 -23.42 -19.56 -33.32
N VAL A 1007 -23.28 -20.31 -32.22
CA VAL A 1007 -22.47 -21.55 -32.20
C VAL A 1007 -23.41 -22.75 -32.35
N PRO A 1008 -23.39 -23.48 -33.48
CA PRO A 1008 -24.27 -24.62 -33.70
C PRO A 1008 -24.03 -25.77 -32.73
N LYS A 1009 -25.11 -26.45 -32.33
CA LYS A 1009 -25.04 -27.70 -31.54
C LYS A 1009 -24.66 -28.87 -32.44
N SER A 1010 -23.39 -28.96 -32.85
CA SER A 1010 -22.85 -30.07 -33.64
C SER A 1010 -21.68 -30.73 -32.93
N LYS A 1011 -21.55 -32.07 -33.08
CA LYS A 1011 -20.38 -32.82 -32.60
C LYS A 1011 -19.09 -32.45 -33.35
N LYS A 1012 -19.20 -31.77 -34.50
CA LYS A 1012 -18.08 -31.30 -35.30
C LYS A 1012 -17.57 -29.92 -34.85
N VAL A 1013 -18.27 -29.23 -33.95
CA VAL A 1013 -17.71 -28.07 -33.23
C VAL A 1013 -16.86 -28.59 -32.08
N LEU A 1014 -15.55 -28.42 -32.19
CA LEU A 1014 -14.60 -28.93 -31.21
C LEU A 1014 -14.49 -27.97 -30.03
N HIS A 1015 -14.25 -26.70 -30.32
CA HIS A 1015 -14.05 -25.65 -29.32
C HIS A 1015 -14.58 -24.32 -29.85
N ALA A 1016 -15.12 -23.47 -28.98
CA ALA A 1016 -15.64 -22.17 -29.37
C ALA A 1016 -15.47 -21.13 -28.28
N THR A 1017 -15.17 -19.88 -28.65
CA THR A 1017 -15.40 -18.73 -27.79
C THR A 1017 -16.90 -18.44 -27.72
N ARG A 1018 -17.31 -17.59 -26.77
CA ARG A 1018 -18.59 -16.88 -26.90
C ARG A 1018 -18.47 -15.84 -28.01
N MET A 1019 -19.59 -15.22 -28.34
CA MET A 1019 -19.59 -14.03 -29.19
C MET A 1019 -18.90 -12.88 -28.46
N VAL A 1020 -17.78 -12.44 -29.00
CA VAL A 1020 -16.94 -11.36 -28.46
C VAL A 1020 -17.47 -10.03 -28.97
N ALA A 1021 -18.00 -9.23 -28.06
CA ALA A 1021 -18.57 -7.92 -28.35
C ALA A 1021 -17.53 -6.94 -28.92
N PRO A 1022 -17.97 -5.85 -29.57
CA PRO A 1022 -17.09 -4.78 -30.02
C PRO A 1022 -16.18 -4.25 -28.90
N LEU A 1023 -14.92 -4.01 -29.24
CA LEU A 1023 -13.88 -3.52 -28.31
C LEU A 1023 -13.72 -4.40 -27.06
N SER A 1024 -13.81 -5.71 -27.21
CA SER A 1024 -13.66 -6.68 -26.12
C SER A 1024 -12.77 -7.86 -26.53
N ALA A 1025 -12.48 -8.76 -25.59
CA ALA A 1025 -11.68 -9.96 -25.83
C ALA A 1025 -12.16 -11.15 -24.99
N GLU A 1026 -11.83 -12.34 -25.46
CA GLU A 1026 -12.11 -13.61 -24.78
C GLU A 1026 -10.97 -14.61 -25.01
N SER A 1027 -10.72 -15.46 -24.02
CA SER A 1027 -9.74 -16.55 -24.15
C SER A 1027 -10.44 -17.91 -24.27
N LEU A 1028 -10.04 -18.71 -25.26
CA LEU A 1028 -10.45 -20.10 -25.45
C LEU A 1028 -9.32 -21.04 -25.02
N ARG A 1029 -9.61 -22.00 -24.14
CA ARG A 1029 -8.64 -23.00 -23.65
C ARG A 1029 -9.06 -24.39 -24.01
N PHE A 1030 -8.16 -25.17 -24.61
CA PHE A 1030 -8.45 -26.53 -25.04
C PHE A 1030 -7.19 -27.36 -25.22
N ILE A 1031 -7.33 -28.68 -25.14
CA ILE A 1031 -6.27 -29.60 -25.55
C ILE A 1031 -6.39 -29.80 -27.05
N ALA A 1032 -5.28 -29.58 -27.77
CA ALA A 1032 -5.23 -29.85 -29.20
C ALA A 1032 -5.65 -31.30 -29.49
N PRO A 1033 -6.37 -31.56 -30.59
CA PRO A 1033 -6.70 -32.91 -31.02
C PRO A 1033 -5.48 -33.84 -31.02
N LYS A 1034 -5.70 -35.14 -30.76
CA LYS A 1034 -4.63 -36.15 -30.79
C LYS A 1034 -4.28 -36.60 -32.20
N GLU A 1035 -5.20 -36.42 -33.13
CA GLU A 1035 -5.00 -36.77 -34.53
C GLU A 1035 -4.30 -35.60 -35.24
N PRO A 1036 -3.16 -35.83 -35.90
CA PRO A 1036 -2.55 -34.83 -36.76
C PRO A 1036 -3.49 -34.46 -37.91
N GLY A 1037 -3.53 -33.19 -38.27
CA GLY A 1037 -4.42 -32.69 -39.31
C GLY A 1037 -4.60 -31.19 -39.30
N GLU A 1038 -5.33 -30.70 -40.31
CA GLU A 1038 -5.74 -29.31 -40.41
C GLU A 1038 -7.14 -29.12 -39.83
N TYR A 1039 -7.23 -28.37 -38.74
CA TYR A 1039 -8.45 -28.06 -38.02
C TYR A 1039 -8.84 -26.61 -38.28
N PRO A 1040 -9.87 -26.36 -39.10
CA PRO A 1040 -10.30 -25.01 -39.41
C PRO A 1040 -10.87 -24.31 -38.18
N TYR A 1041 -10.70 -23.00 -38.11
CA TYR A 1041 -11.46 -22.15 -37.22
C TYR A 1041 -12.09 -21.00 -37.99
N LEU A 1042 -13.31 -20.65 -37.63
CA LEU A 1042 -14.13 -19.71 -38.38
C LEU A 1042 -14.95 -18.83 -37.45
N CYS A 1043 -15.34 -17.65 -37.93
CA CYS A 1043 -16.34 -16.82 -37.27
C CYS A 1043 -17.74 -17.27 -37.70
N THR A 1044 -18.56 -17.70 -36.76
CA THR A 1044 -19.94 -18.13 -37.01
C THR A 1044 -20.97 -17.02 -36.82
N PHE A 1045 -20.55 -15.76 -36.69
CA PHE A 1045 -21.50 -14.66 -36.88
C PHE A 1045 -22.11 -14.79 -38.29
N PRO A 1046 -23.44 -14.68 -38.45
CA PRO A 1046 -24.11 -15.03 -39.70
C PRO A 1046 -23.47 -14.34 -40.93
N GLY A 1047 -23.07 -15.13 -41.91
CA GLY A 1047 -22.40 -14.69 -43.14
C GLY A 1047 -20.87 -14.55 -43.06
N HIS A 1048 -20.26 -14.51 -41.86
CA HIS A 1048 -18.82 -14.24 -41.73
C HIS A 1048 -17.93 -15.43 -42.10
N TRP A 1049 -18.37 -16.66 -41.84
CA TRP A 1049 -17.56 -17.88 -42.00
C TRP A 1049 -17.03 -18.11 -43.43
N ILE A 1050 -17.66 -17.49 -44.43
CA ILE A 1050 -17.26 -17.60 -45.84
C ILE A 1050 -15.83 -17.04 -46.02
N ILE A 1051 -15.53 -15.94 -45.34
CA ILE A 1051 -14.29 -15.15 -45.51
C ILE A 1051 -13.45 -15.15 -44.23
N MET A 1052 -14.07 -15.06 -43.06
CA MET A 1052 -13.40 -14.96 -41.76
C MET A 1052 -13.08 -16.35 -41.19
N LYS A 1053 -11.98 -16.94 -41.67
CA LYS A 1053 -11.50 -18.26 -41.28
C LYS A 1053 -9.98 -18.35 -41.26
N GLY A 1054 -9.47 -19.32 -40.53
CA GLY A 1054 -8.05 -19.71 -40.51
C GLY A 1054 -7.89 -21.18 -40.14
N THR A 1055 -6.65 -21.65 -40.03
CA THR A 1055 -6.35 -23.07 -39.82
C THR A 1055 -5.41 -23.30 -38.65
N MET A 1056 -5.80 -24.17 -37.72
CA MET A 1056 -4.92 -24.76 -36.72
C MET A 1056 -4.34 -26.06 -37.28
N VAL A 1057 -3.01 -26.16 -37.35
CA VAL A 1057 -2.31 -27.37 -37.79
C VAL A 1057 -1.84 -28.15 -36.57
N VAL A 1058 -2.35 -29.37 -36.42
CA VAL A 1058 -1.90 -30.31 -35.38
C VAL A 1058 -0.83 -31.21 -35.98
N LYS A 1059 0.39 -31.15 -35.43
CA LYS A 1059 1.55 -31.97 -35.83
C LYS A 1059 1.78 -33.16 -34.91
#